data_AF-A0A9X0D935-F1
#
_entry.id   AF-A0A9X0D935-F1
#
_cell.length_a   1.000
_cell.length_b   1.000
_cell.length_c   1.000
_cell.angle_alpha   90.00
_cell.angle_beta   90.00
_cell.angle_gamma   90.00
#
_symmetry.space_group_name_H-M   'P 1'
#
loop_
_entity.id
_entity.type
_entity.pdbx_description
1 polymer ?
#
loop_
_entity_poly.entity_id
_entity_poly.type
_entity_poly.pdbx_seq_one_letter_code
_entity_poly.pdbx_strand_id
1 'polypeptide(L)'
;MERKVVYVAILFLRLLQSVCCEGHGIQRRSSNGDPQLQMTVTHFLNNSMSMTHGSEYEYSFTVQHSSQSQSDARGVHVTWMLTPFIAINQVTPSSTTGSFRIDPKGDSVTFMIDKIQLSEEAHFNFSVTFDSNSSLKTGRHHIVTPVQLLYYKEYTDDGHVITKGTPFSSPLQTVAIEIEIPGCSSALGMASGDIKDYQLTASSAYSDSQPNQARPSEVNDAWCASITDYQQYIQLDFTRKTRVTGIVTYGRSKKEHWTTKYLIQFSNDDVIWHNYKENGFVKEFSGNYDRSTPVSYQLSHEIEAYSIRVKVLDWVKLICMRFEVFGCSIEGSPEKCIYPLGLESGYIPGEALSHSVKPPTVSRAPDIRLNKEVLEFPNGWQAEIGELDYLQVDFGSLRKVTRVATQGSSGTDFPFYVKSFQFKYSNTSTEWFEYSENGIAKELSGPKDIHEAKYPIVVKLLEPITARYVRFIPTTAPSLKVMRAELYGCMAEPMPPYSGVPEYTRRAVLLDPESGWFFVCMYTEQRSESSCFSSSNGQDWRDVDEFIVGIIALDPRNGELFGVDSRMNLHRSTNHGVSWKVVSSKHFDNAKNETSLVMSKGIPENMVSTEPNSFWSAATLSGRKWAVSGSGIHMMTAGQSEWSMVASWKCCGN
;
A
#
# COMPACT_ATOMS: atom_id res chain seq x y z
N MET A 1 71.27 19.52 13.79
CA MET A 1 71.82 20.67 13.05
C MET A 1 70.95 21.87 13.35
N GLU A 2 71.54 22.88 14.00
CA GLU A 2 71.36 24.33 13.81
C GLU A 2 70.12 24.80 13.01
N ARG A 3 69.28 25.77 13.43
CA ARG A 3 69.50 27.02 14.18
C ARG A 3 68.18 27.52 14.82
N LYS A 4 68.31 28.12 16.01
CA LYS A 4 67.32 28.94 16.76
C LYS A 4 67.27 30.38 16.22
N VAL A 5 66.20 31.13 16.53
CA VAL A 5 66.14 32.41 17.33
C VAL A 5 64.64 32.84 17.42
N VAL A 6 63.92 32.75 18.56
CA VAL A 6 63.76 33.66 19.75
C VAL A 6 62.88 34.90 19.42
N TYR A 7 61.75 35.19 20.09
CA TYR A 7 61.64 35.78 21.46
C TYR A 7 60.33 35.48 22.23
N VAL A 8 60.39 35.76 23.53
CA VAL A 8 59.72 35.18 24.70
C VAL A 8 58.97 36.25 25.52
N ALA A 9 57.82 35.86 26.09
CA ALA A 9 57.15 36.19 27.38
C ALA A 9 57.15 37.65 27.95
N ILE A 10 56.15 38.08 28.74
CA ILE A 10 55.99 37.78 30.19
C ILE A 10 54.60 38.22 30.72
N LEU A 11 54.15 37.47 31.74
CA LEU A 11 53.02 37.58 32.68
C LEU A 11 52.67 38.99 33.23
N PHE A 12 51.41 39.21 33.67
CA PHE A 12 51.04 39.27 35.11
C PHE A 12 49.52 39.37 35.37
N LEU A 13 49.13 38.82 36.53
CA LEU A 13 47.81 38.53 37.08
C LEU A 13 46.89 39.74 37.35
N ARG A 14 45.58 39.48 37.25
CA ARG A 14 44.46 40.19 37.91
C ARG A 14 44.36 39.80 39.39
N LEU A 15 43.92 40.74 40.24
CA LEU A 15 43.15 40.47 41.47
C LEU A 15 42.30 41.69 41.89
N LEU A 16 40.98 41.48 41.81
CA LEU A 16 39.84 41.96 42.64
C LEU A 16 39.95 43.26 43.47
N GLN A 17 38.95 44.16 43.33
CA GLN A 17 37.89 44.37 44.34
C GLN A 17 36.82 45.41 43.90
N SER A 18 35.57 45.13 44.27
CA SER A 18 34.36 45.95 44.16
C SER A 18 34.22 46.94 45.32
N VAL A 19 33.51 48.07 45.12
CA VAL A 19 32.58 48.65 46.12
C VAL A 19 31.45 49.42 45.41
N CYS A 20 30.23 49.24 45.92
CA CYS A 20 28.92 49.74 45.49
C CYS A 20 28.68 51.26 45.65
N CYS A 21 27.77 51.84 44.86
CA CYS A 21 26.40 52.27 45.25
C CYS A 21 25.83 53.42 44.38
N GLU A 22 24.64 53.14 43.85
CA GLU A 22 23.47 54.00 43.55
C GLU A 22 23.61 55.39 42.91
N GLY A 23 23.06 55.48 41.69
CA GLY A 23 22.39 56.66 41.18
C GLY A 23 21.24 56.24 40.26
N HIS A 24 20.01 56.26 40.75
CA HIS A 24 18.80 56.15 39.94
C HIS A 24 18.75 57.34 38.97
N GLY A 25 19.22 57.11 37.74
CA GLY A 25 18.96 57.97 36.60
C GLY A 25 18.15 57.18 35.59
N ILE A 26 16.85 57.45 35.54
CA ILE A 26 15.99 57.04 34.43
C ILE A 26 16.54 57.71 33.17
N GLN A 27 17.45 57.03 32.47
CA GLN A 27 17.77 57.38 31.09
C GLN A 27 16.64 56.83 30.22
N ARG A 28 15.75 57.75 29.80
CA ARG A 28 15.05 57.58 28.52
C ARG A 28 16.13 57.32 27.47
N ARG A 29 16.30 56.05 27.07
CA ARG A 29 17.09 55.71 25.88
C ARG A 29 16.40 56.38 24.69
N SER A 30 17.11 57.29 24.03
CA SER A 30 16.66 57.94 22.81
C SER A 30 16.37 56.89 21.74
N SER A 31 15.13 56.85 21.25
CA SER A 31 14.65 55.99 20.16
C SER A 31 15.06 56.53 18.78
N ASN A 32 16.34 56.88 18.59
CA ASN A 32 16.81 57.49 17.33
C ASN A 32 17.43 56.49 16.35
N GLY A 33 17.64 55.23 16.72
CA GLY A 33 18.16 54.21 15.80
C GLY A 33 17.09 53.59 14.91
N ASP A 34 17.49 52.99 13.80
CA ASP A 34 16.58 52.42 12.79
C ASP A 34 16.25 50.94 13.07
N PRO A 35 15.08 50.46 12.61
CA PRO A 35 14.73 49.06 12.73
C PRO A 35 15.53 48.23 11.72
N GLN A 36 15.99 47.06 12.13
CA GLN A 36 16.66 46.10 11.25
C GLN A 36 16.11 44.70 11.46
N LEU A 37 15.24 44.26 10.55
CA LEU A 37 14.68 42.92 10.56
C LEU A 37 15.52 41.95 9.71
N GLN A 38 15.48 40.69 10.09
CA GLN A 38 15.98 39.57 9.31
C GLN A 38 14.87 38.52 9.21
N MET A 39 14.82 37.85 8.07
CA MET A 39 13.86 36.79 7.80
C MET A 39 14.59 35.51 7.49
N THR A 40 14.12 34.43 8.09
CA THR A 40 14.53 33.06 7.81
C THR A 40 13.34 32.31 7.26
N VAL A 41 13.57 31.59 6.16
CA VAL A 41 12.57 30.70 5.57
C VAL A 41 13.00 29.25 5.81
N THR A 42 12.09 28.44 6.32
CA THR A 42 12.30 27.02 6.58
C THR A 42 11.19 26.19 5.96
N HIS A 43 11.50 24.96 5.55
CA HIS A 43 10.54 23.99 5.04
C HIS A 43 10.91 22.59 5.53
N PHE A 44 9.93 21.71 5.61
CA PHE A 44 10.14 20.32 6.03
C PHE A 44 10.47 19.36 4.86
N LEU A 45 10.64 19.90 3.65
CA LEU A 45 11.07 19.12 2.49
C LEU A 45 12.52 18.67 2.67
N ASN A 46 12.75 17.35 2.66
CA ASN A 46 14.09 16.79 2.52
C ASN A 46 14.55 16.93 1.06
N ASN A 47 15.84 17.14 0.80
CA ASN A 47 16.42 17.19 -0.56
C ASN A 47 16.26 15.91 -1.40
N SER A 48 15.57 14.88 -0.88
CA SER A 48 15.31 13.59 -1.53
C SER A 48 13.82 13.22 -1.57
N MET A 49 12.91 14.16 -1.27
CA MET A 49 11.47 13.90 -1.24
C MET A 49 10.85 14.12 -2.63
N SER A 50 10.26 13.08 -3.22
CA SER A 50 9.46 13.20 -4.44
C SER A 50 8.15 13.93 -4.13
N MET A 51 7.88 15.04 -4.84
CA MET A 51 6.61 15.75 -4.68
C MET A 51 5.55 15.19 -5.62
N THR A 52 4.33 15.03 -5.12
CA THR A 52 3.20 14.48 -5.87
C THR A 52 2.24 15.60 -6.25
N HIS A 53 1.72 15.57 -7.47
CA HIS A 53 0.70 16.53 -7.92
C HIS A 53 -0.49 16.54 -6.96
N GLY A 54 -0.95 17.74 -6.60
CA GLY A 54 -2.08 17.95 -5.69
C GLY A 54 -1.79 17.72 -4.21
N SER A 55 -0.57 17.33 -3.83
CA SER A 55 -0.19 17.18 -2.41
C SER A 55 0.12 18.53 -1.75
N GLU A 56 -0.15 18.59 -0.45
CA GLU A 56 0.14 19.76 0.39
C GLU A 56 1.51 19.65 1.05
N TYR A 57 2.22 20.77 1.12
CA TYR A 57 3.54 20.87 1.75
C TYR A 57 3.62 22.07 2.68
N GLU A 58 4.24 21.88 3.84
CA GLU A 58 4.34 22.87 4.89
C GLU A 58 5.62 23.71 4.79
N TYR A 59 5.45 25.02 4.94
CA TYR A 59 6.51 26.02 4.98
C TYR A 59 6.35 26.89 6.21
N SER A 60 7.47 27.46 6.67
CA SER A 60 7.47 28.39 7.77
C SER A 60 8.40 29.58 7.56
N PHE A 61 7.90 30.77 7.91
CA PHE A 61 8.66 32.03 7.86
C PHE A 61 8.85 32.54 9.28
N THR A 62 10.08 32.91 9.62
CA THR A 62 10.42 33.58 10.88
C THR A 62 10.99 34.96 10.58
N VAL A 63 10.39 36.01 11.14
CA VAL A 63 10.87 37.38 11.04
C VAL A 63 11.25 37.88 12.43
N GLN A 64 12.49 38.31 12.59
CA GLN A 64 13.01 38.76 13.89
C GLN A 64 13.90 39.99 13.74
N HIS A 65 14.07 40.74 14.82
CA HIS A 65 15.04 41.82 14.88
C HIS A 65 16.48 41.29 14.89
N SER A 66 17.36 41.90 14.08
CA SER A 66 18.80 41.64 14.17
C SER A 66 19.39 42.25 15.44
N SER A 67 20.59 41.80 15.82
CA SER A 67 21.34 42.38 16.94
C SER A 67 21.70 43.86 16.78
N GLN A 68 21.59 44.40 15.56
CA GLN A 68 21.85 45.80 15.24
C GLN A 68 20.58 46.67 15.25
N SER A 69 19.39 46.08 15.40
CA SER A 69 18.13 46.81 15.45
C SER A 69 18.04 47.67 16.71
N GLN A 70 17.60 48.91 16.55
CA GLN A 70 17.54 49.88 17.67
C GLN A 70 16.13 50.45 17.92
N SER A 71 15.14 50.06 17.11
CA SER A 71 13.73 50.44 17.26
C SER A 71 12.79 49.33 16.76
N ASP A 72 11.50 49.47 17.12
CA ASP A 72 10.41 48.61 16.66
C ASP A 72 10.22 48.72 15.14
N ALA A 73 9.78 47.64 14.52
CA ALA A 73 9.36 47.64 13.12
C ALA A 73 7.83 47.73 13.02
N ARG A 74 7.32 48.53 12.09
CA ARG A 74 5.89 48.72 11.83
C ARG A 74 5.57 48.48 10.35
N GLY A 75 4.33 48.10 10.05
CA GLY A 75 3.88 47.84 8.67
C GLY A 75 4.77 46.83 7.95
N VAL A 76 5.03 45.69 8.59
CA VAL A 76 5.95 44.66 8.09
C VAL A 76 5.21 43.80 7.07
N HIS A 77 5.68 43.81 5.83
CA HIS A 77 5.15 43.05 4.72
C HIS A 77 6.16 41.99 4.29
N VAL A 78 5.80 40.72 4.42
CA VAL A 78 6.53 39.60 3.82
C VAL A 78 5.78 39.17 2.57
N THR A 79 6.37 39.35 1.40
CA THR A 79 5.76 38.99 0.11
C THR A 79 6.50 37.83 -0.53
N TRP A 80 5.83 36.68 -0.71
CA TRP A 80 6.36 35.54 -1.43
C TRP A 80 5.77 35.49 -2.83
N MET A 81 6.61 35.57 -3.85
CA MET A 81 6.19 35.42 -5.24
C MET A 81 5.99 33.95 -5.56
N LEU A 82 4.83 33.57 -6.08
CA LEU A 82 4.46 32.20 -6.37
C LEU A 82 4.70 31.88 -7.86
N THR A 83 5.02 30.62 -8.14
CA THR A 83 4.97 30.12 -9.53
C THR A 83 3.56 29.58 -9.84
N PRO A 84 3.20 29.41 -11.12
CA PRO A 84 1.90 28.84 -11.52
C PRO A 84 1.62 27.44 -10.95
N PHE A 85 2.65 26.76 -10.42
CA PHE A 85 2.59 25.41 -9.89
C PHE A 85 2.45 25.37 -8.37
N ILE A 86 2.30 26.51 -7.69
CA ILE A 86 2.19 26.59 -6.23
C ILE A 86 0.98 27.42 -5.88
N ALA A 87 -0.01 26.82 -5.21
CA ALA A 87 -1.19 27.50 -4.70
C ALA A 87 -1.23 27.45 -3.17
N ILE A 88 -1.62 28.54 -2.52
CA ILE A 88 -1.72 28.59 -1.05
C ILE A 88 -3.12 28.16 -0.61
N ASN A 89 -3.19 27.27 0.38
CA ASN A 89 -4.46 26.77 0.89
C ASN A 89 -4.88 27.50 2.15
N GLN A 90 -4.15 27.30 3.24
CA GLN A 90 -4.43 27.85 4.56
C GLN A 90 -3.15 28.27 5.27
N VAL A 91 -3.22 29.39 5.98
CA VAL A 91 -2.14 29.93 6.81
C VAL A 91 -2.61 29.86 8.25
N THR A 92 -1.82 29.20 9.11
CA THR A 92 -2.13 29.04 10.53
C THR A 92 -1.02 29.70 11.34
N PRO A 93 -1.23 30.90 11.91
CA PRO A 93 -0.23 31.53 12.75
C PRO A 93 -0.08 30.73 14.04
N SER A 94 1.13 30.24 14.33
CA SER A 94 1.39 29.43 15.53
C SER A 94 1.78 30.28 16.75
N SER A 95 2.28 31.49 16.55
CA SER A 95 2.55 32.48 17.62
C SER A 95 2.85 33.86 17.05
N THR A 96 2.01 34.86 17.36
CA THR A 96 2.28 36.26 16.98
C THR A 96 1.78 37.23 18.06
N THR A 97 2.60 38.23 18.39
CA THR A 97 2.18 39.48 19.03
C THR A 97 1.68 40.46 17.97
N GLY A 98 0.38 40.77 17.96
CA GLY A 98 -0.24 41.78 17.09
C GLY A 98 -1.30 41.26 16.12
N SER A 99 -2.01 42.19 15.45
CA SER A 99 -2.95 41.88 14.36
C SER A 99 -2.21 41.57 13.07
N PHE A 100 -2.73 40.55 12.36
CA PHE A 100 -2.11 39.99 11.17
C PHE A 100 -3.16 39.83 10.05
N ARG A 101 -2.74 40.08 8.81
CA ARG A 101 -3.59 39.96 7.61
C ARG A 101 -2.82 39.28 6.49
N ILE A 102 -3.53 38.51 5.66
CA ILE A 102 -2.99 37.86 4.47
C ILE A 102 -3.71 38.44 3.26
N ASP A 103 -2.94 38.84 2.26
CA ASP A 103 -3.43 39.33 0.98
C ASP A 103 -2.90 38.44 -0.15
N PRO A 104 -3.66 37.41 -0.57
CA PRO A 104 -3.29 36.57 -1.70
C PRO A 104 -3.62 37.28 -3.02
N LYS A 105 -2.63 37.39 -3.90
CA LYS A 105 -2.74 37.85 -5.29
C LYS A 105 -2.33 36.69 -6.20
N GLY A 106 -2.87 36.62 -7.41
CA GLY A 106 -2.76 35.41 -8.24
C GLY A 106 -1.34 34.85 -8.42
N ASP A 107 -0.29 35.68 -8.31
CA ASP A 107 1.12 35.33 -8.45
C ASP A 107 1.96 35.59 -7.18
N SER A 108 1.34 35.94 -6.05
CA SER A 108 2.06 36.34 -4.84
C SER A 108 1.19 36.29 -3.60
N VAL A 109 1.80 36.08 -2.43
CA VAL A 109 1.11 36.24 -1.14
C VAL A 109 1.83 37.26 -0.30
N THR A 110 1.08 38.18 0.30
CA THR A 110 1.62 39.15 1.24
C THR A 110 1.08 38.92 2.65
N PHE A 111 1.99 38.67 3.58
CA PHE A 111 1.78 38.57 5.02
C PHE A 111 2.02 39.96 5.62
N MET A 112 0.99 40.57 6.20
CA MET A 112 1.04 41.93 6.75
C MET A 112 0.95 41.89 8.28
N ILE A 113 1.92 42.51 8.94
CA ILE A 113 2.05 42.57 10.41
C ILE A 113 2.12 44.04 10.80
N ASP A 114 1.24 44.46 11.70
CA ASP A 114 1.13 45.89 12.04
C ASP A 114 2.38 46.40 12.78
N LYS A 115 2.92 45.60 13.70
CA LYS A 115 4.09 45.95 14.50
C LYS A 115 4.81 44.70 15.04
N ILE A 116 6.14 44.72 15.02
CA ILE A 116 7.01 43.79 15.77
C ILE A 116 7.81 44.63 16.76
N GLN A 117 7.70 44.35 18.06
CA GLN A 117 8.46 45.08 19.07
C GLN A 117 9.93 44.63 19.11
N LEU A 118 10.81 45.54 19.52
CA LEU A 118 12.21 45.20 19.77
C LEU A 118 12.29 44.08 20.82
N SER A 119 12.82 42.91 20.46
CA SER A 119 12.86 41.62 21.19
C SER A 119 11.74 40.61 20.91
N GLU A 120 10.76 40.94 20.07
CA GLU A 120 9.76 39.99 19.57
C GLU A 120 10.20 39.38 18.23
N GLU A 121 9.65 38.20 17.95
CA GLU A 121 9.73 37.53 16.65
C GLU A 121 8.32 37.16 16.17
N ALA A 122 8.14 37.11 14.86
CA ALA A 122 6.92 36.66 14.22
C ALA A 122 7.17 35.35 13.47
N HIS A 123 6.36 34.33 13.76
CA HIS A 123 6.48 33.02 13.15
C HIS A 123 5.17 32.60 12.45
N PHE A 124 5.28 32.19 11.19
CA PHE A 124 4.17 31.84 10.33
C PHE A 124 4.34 30.41 9.82
N ASN A 125 3.31 29.58 9.97
CA ASN A 125 3.23 28.26 9.35
C ASN A 125 2.09 28.25 8.34
N PHE A 126 2.32 27.70 7.16
CA PHE A 126 1.30 27.61 6.12
C PHE A 126 1.54 26.43 5.19
N SER A 127 0.47 25.94 4.56
CA SER A 127 0.55 24.88 3.55
C SER A 127 0.31 25.42 2.14
N VAL A 128 1.02 24.82 1.19
CA VAL A 128 0.82 25.05 -0.24
C VAL A 128 0.50 23.76 -0.96
N THR A 129 -0.44 23.81 -1.90
CA THR A 129 -0.69 22.73 -2.86
C THR A 129 0.28 22.84 -4.02
N PHE A 130 0.94 21.73 -4.33
CA PHE A 130 1.84 21.62 -5.46
C PHE A 130 1.12 21.12 -6.73
N ASP A 131 1.26 21.86 -7.82
CA ASP A 131 0.83 21.54 -9.19
C ASP A 131 -0.52 20.81 -9.28
N SER A 132 -1.55 21.42 -8.70
CA SER A 132 -2.92 20.88 -8.67
C SER A 132 -3.50 20.58 -10.06
N ASN A 133 -2.98 21.24 -11.09
CA ASN A 133 -3.39 21.08 -12.48
C ASN A 133 -2.51 20.11 -13.28
N SER A 134 -1.54 19.44 -12.63
CA SER A 134 -0.62 18.48 -13.28
C SER A 134 0.07 19.04 -14.53
N SER A 135 0.52 20.29 -14.45
CA SER A 135 1.07 21.04 -15.58
C SER A 135 2.59 20.93 -15.72
N LEU A 136 3.30 20.50 -14.67
CA LEU A 136 4.73 20.20 -14.76
C LEU A 136 4.98 18.83 -15.39
N LYS A 137 5.94 18.77 -16.32
CA LYS A 137 6.35 17.53 -16.98
C LYS A 137 7.25 16.71 -16.08
N THR A 138 7.34 15.40 -16.32
CA THR A 138 8.27 14.50 -15.61
C THR A 138 9.73 14.98 -15.71
N GLY A 139 10.50 14.78 -14.65
CA GLY A 139 11.92 15.16 -14.57
C GLY A 139 12.26 15.99 -13.33
N ARG A 140 13.54 16.38 -13.23
CA ARG A 140 14.01 17.25 -12.16
C ARG A 140 13.74 18.71 -12.50
N HIS A 141 13.06 19.40 -11.58
CA HIS A 141 12.81 20.83 -11.63
C HIS A 141 13.50 21.50 -10.46
N HIS A 142 14.08 22.66 -10.72
CA HIS A 142 14.65 23.52 -9.70
C HIS A 142 13.90 24.85 -9.77
N ILE A 143 12.94 25.01 -8.87
CA ILE A 143 12.08 26.20 -8.80
C ILE A 143 12.65 27.12 -7.74
N VAL A 144 13.01 28.34 -8.12
CA VAL A 144 13.50 29.36 -7.18
C VAL A 144 12.53 30.53 -7.20
N THR A 145 11.93 30.81 -6.04
CA THR A 145 10.96 31.89 -5.87
C THR A 145 11.45 32.91 -4.86
N PRO A 146 11.35 34.21 -5.15
CA PRO A 146 11.83 35.24 -4.24
C PRO A 146 10.83 35.55 -3.12
N VAL A 147 11.36 35.86 -1.93
CA VAL A 147 10.61 36.39 -0.78
C VAL A 147 11.19 37.74 -0.39
N GLN A 148 10.34 38.76 -0.41
CA GLN A 148 10.69 40.14 -0.09
C GLN A 148 10.17 40.52 1.30
N LEU A 149 11.04 41.10 2.12
CA LEU A 149 10.68 41.69 3.41
C LEU A 149 10.79 43.21 3.32
N LEU A 150 9.68 43.89 3.56
CA LEU A 150 9.55 45.34 3.56
C LEU A 150 8.96 45.78 4.91
N TYR A 151 9.48 46.82 5.52
CA TYR A 151 8.98 47.33 6.80
C TYR A 151 9.33 48.80 7.00
N TYR A 152 8.76 49.43 8.02
CA TYR A 152 8.86 50.87 8.25
C TYR A 152 9.17 51.17 9.72
N LYS A 153 9.79 52.32 9.97
CA LYS A 153 9.94 52.89 11.32
C LYS A 153 8.65 53.59 11.77
N GLU A 154 8.01 54.28 10.83
CA GLU A 154 6.74 54.98 11.01
C GLU A 154 5.72 54.42 10.01
N TYR A 155 4.63 53.86 10.53
CA TYR A 155 3.54 53.31 9.74
C TYR A 155 2.24 53.40 10.53
N THR A 156 1.21 53.96 9.91
CA THR A 156 -0.17 53.91 10.40
C THR A 156 -1.11 53.58 9.25
N ASP A 157 -2.00 52.62 9.47
CA ASP A 157 -3.05 52.24 8.54
C ASP A 157 -4.36 52.15 9.33
N ASP A 158 -5.27 53.09 9.08
CA ASP A 158 -6.60 53.17 9.69
C ASP A 158 -7.72 52.67 8.74
N GLY A 159 -7.34 52.02 7.64
CA GLY A 159 -8.24 51.53 6.60
C GLY A 159 -8.75 52.60 5.62
N HIS A 160 -8.42 53.89 5.81
CA HIS A 160 -8.80 54.97 4.90
C HIS A 160 -7.61 55.81 4.43
N VAL A 161 -6.60 56.03 5.29
CA VAL A 161 -5.38 56.80 5.00
C VAL A 161 -4.16 56.04 5.53
N ILE A 162 -3.22 55.75 4.63
CA ILE A 162 -1.94 55.13 4.99
C ILE A 162 -0.88 56.23 5.09
N THR A 163 -0.31 56.42 6.29
CA THR A 163 0.92 57.23 6.44
C THR A 163 2.11 56.31 6.65
N LYS A 164 3.13 56.47 5.80
CA LYS A 164 4.35 55.62 5.81
C LYS A 164 5.60 56.49 5.72
N GLY A 165 6.58 56.20 6.57
CA GLY A 165 7.92 56.76 6.47
C GLY A 165 8.74 56.11 5.35
N THR A 166 10.06 56.32 5.39
CA THR A 166 10.99 55.63 4.47
C THR A 166 10.97 54.12 4.70
N PRO A 167 10.80 53.30 3.66
CA PRO A 167 10.83 51.85 3.79
C PRO A 167 12.25 51.36 4.08
N PHE A 168 12.32 50.32 4.89
CA PHE A 168 13.47 49.47 5.09
C PHE A 168 13.18 48.11 4.46
N SER A 169 14.23 47.44 3.98
CA SER A 169 14.12 46.09 3.43
C SER A 169 15.36 45.30 3.78
N SER A 170 15.17 44.00 4.00
CA SER A 170 16.27 43.06 4.13
C SER A 170 16.70 42.55 2.75
N PRO A 171 17.89 41.95 2.61
CA PRO A 171 18.28 41.25 1.38
C PRO A 171 17.21 40.25 0.95
N LEU A 172 17.00 40.12 -0.36
CA LEU A 172 16.03 39.19 -0.93
C LEU A 172 16.36 37.77 -0.49
N GLN A 173 15.38 37.10 0.12
CA GLN A 173 15.48 35.67 0.43
C GLN A 173 14.89 34.88 -0.74
N THR A 174 15.28 33.62 -0.88
CA THR A 174 14.75 32.74 -1.93
C THR A 174 14.31 31.43 -1.33
N VAL A 175 13.15 30.94 -1.79
CA VAL A 175 12.72 29.56 -1.58
C VAL A 175 13.13 28.76 -2.80
N ALA A 176 14.12 27.89 -2.63
CA ALA A 176 14.51 26.90 -3.61
C ALA A 176 13.76 25.61 -3.34
N ILE A 177 13.10 25.08 -4.37
CA ILE A 177 12.35 23.83 -4.32
C ILE A 177 12.96 22.93 -5.39
N GLU A 178 13.69 21.91 -4.94
CA GLU A 178 14.17 20.83 -5.79
C GLU A 178 13.10 19.74 -5.85
N ILE A 179 12.60 19.47 -7.05
CA ILE A 179 11.47 18.56 -7.26
C ILE A 179 11.87 17.52 -8.28
N GLU A 180 11.70 16.25 -7.93
CA GLU A 180 11.71 15.16 -8.91
C GLU A 180 10.29 14.69 -9.12
N ILE A 181 9.73 14.99 -10.31
CA ILE A 181 8.49 14.37 -10.77
C ILE A 181 8.90 13.03 -11.38
N PRO A 182 8.53 11.88 -10.76
CA PRO A 182 8.99 10.58 -11.20
C PRO A 182 8.74 10.38 -12.69
N GLY A 183 9.79 10.09 -13.44
CA GLY A 183 9.65 9.66 -14.83
C GLY A 183 8.92 8.32 -14.88
N CYS A 184 7.95 8.19 -15.78
CA CYS A 184 7.28 6.92 -16.02
C CYS A 184 8.13 6.00 -16.92
N SER A 185 9.42 5.82 -16.62
CA SER A 185 10.37 5.10 -17.46
C SER A 185 11.23 4.11 -16.67
N SER A 186 10.84 3.81 -15.44
CA SER A 186 11.50 2.81 -14.59
C SER A 186 11.16 1.41 -15.06
N ALA A 187 12.07 0.45 -14.84
CA ALA A 187 11.77 -0.96 -15.08
C ALA A 187 10.59 -1.39 -14.19
N LEU A 188 9.62 -2.10 -14.78
CA LEU A 188 8.42 -2.57 -14.09
C LEU A 188 8.67 -3.85 -13.27
N GLY A 189 9.81 -4.50 -13.48
CA GLY A 189 10.35 -5.47 -12.55
C GLY A 189 10.38 -6.91 -13.04
N MET A 190 10.56 -7.14 -14.35
CA MET A 190 10.89 -8.46 -14.87
C MET A 190 12.22 -8.94 -14.30
N ALA A 191 13.25 -8.09 -14.31
CA ALA A 191 14.57 -8.41 -13.80
C ALA A 191 14.63 -8.42 -12.27
N SER A 192 13.99 -7.44 -11.60
CA SER A 192 14.00 -7.32 -10.14
C SER A 192 13.17 -8.41 -9.44
N GLY A 193 12.19 -8.98 -10.15
CA GLY A 193 11.24 -9.93 -9.58
C GLY A 193 10.04 -9.26 -8.90
N ASP A 194 9.84 -7.94 -9.07
CA ASP A 194 8.61 -7.27 -8.60
C ASP A 194 7.39 -7.77 -9.35
N ILE A 195 7.53 -7.95 -10.67
CA ILE A 195 6.62 -8.79 -11.45
C ILE A 195 6.84 -10.24 -11.01
N LYS A 196 5.82 -10.88 -10.47
CA LYS A 196 5.85 -12.27 -9.99
C LYS A 196 5.54 -13.27 -11.11
N ASP A 197 5.91 -14.52 -10.91
CA ASP A 197 5.77 -15.57 -11.94
C ASP A 197 4.32 -15.77 -12.38
N TYR A 198 3.36 -15.65 -11.45
CA TYR A 198 1.93 -15.77 -11.74
C TYR A 198 1.35 -14.65 -12.62
N GLN A 199 2.12 -13.57 -12.82
CA GLN A 199 1.76 -12.48 -13.72
C GLN A 199 2.16 -12.77 -15.17
N LEU A 200 2.97 -13.81 -15.43
CA LEU A 200 3.48 -14.18 -16.74
C LEU A 200 2.77 -15.41 -17.27
N THR A 201 2.23 -15.32 -18.48
CA THR A 201 1.61 -16.46 -19.19
C THR A 201 1.99 -16.41 -20.67
N ALA A 202 1.86 -17.53 -21.38
CA ALA A 202 2.17 -17.61 -22.80
C ALA A 202 1.19 -18.52 -23.54
N SER A 203 1.17 -18.42 -24.86
CA SER A 203 0.40 -19.31 -25.75
C SER A 203 0.85 -20.77 -25.65
N SER A 204 2.16 -20.98 -25.57
CA SER A 204 2.79 -22.28 -25.36
C SER A 204 4.18 -22.08 -24.76
N ALA A 205 4.74 -23.12 -24.16
CA ALA A 205 6.11 -23.10 -23.66
C ALA A 205 6.72 -24.51 -23.73
N TYR A 206 8.05 -24.58 -23.91
CA TYR A 206 8.82 -25.77 -23.58
C TYR A 206 8.95 -25.91 -22.06
N SER A 207 9.13 -27.14 -21.61
CA SER A 207 9.09 -27.45 -20.20
C SER A 207 10.23 -26.86 -19.36
N ASP A 208 11.40 -26.66 -19.97
CA ASP A 208 12.56 -25.97 -19.40
C ASP A 208 12.59 -24.46 -19.68
N SER A 209 11.60 -23.94 -20.42
CA SER A 209 11.58 -22.58 -20.99
C SER A 209 10.22 -21.91 -20.77
N GLN A 210 9.69 -22.02 -19.55
CA GLN A 210 8.40 -21.47 -19.12
C GLN A 210 8.37 -19.93 -19.14
N PRO A 211 7.19 -19.28 -19.10
CA PRO A 211 7.08 -17.82 -19.17
C PRO A 211 7.92 -17.06 -18.13
N ASN A 212 8.09 -17.60 -16.93
CA ASN A 212 8.94 -17.01 -15.88
C ASN A 212 10.44 -16.97 -16.24
N GLN A 213 10.88 -17.75 -17.22
CA GLN A 213 12.25 -17.72 -17.75
C GLN A 213 12.49 -16.55 -18.72
N ALA A 214 11.46 -15.78 -19.09
CA ALA A 214 11.58 -14.61 -19.96
C ALA A 214 12.26 -13.40 -19.30
N ARG A 215 12.66 -13.50 -18.03
CA ARG A 215 13.32 -12.40 -17.32
C ARG A 215 14.74 -12.20 -17.86
N PRO A 216 15.20 -10.95 -18.05
CA PRO A 216 16.54 -10.66 -18.54
C PRO A 216 17.55 -10.81 -17.39
N SER A 217 17.93 -12.06 -17.13
CA SER A 217 18.91 -12.46 -16.13
C SER A 217 19.89 -13.47 -16.76
N GLU A 218 21.09 -13.55 -16.19
CA GLU A 218 22.10 -14.56 -16.54
C GLU A 218 21.74 -15.95 -15.96
N VAL A 219 20.87 -16.01 -14.96
CA VAL A 219 20.41 -17.28 -14.34
C VAL A 219 19.36 -17.96 -15.23
N ASN A 220 18.46 -17.17 -15.81
CA ASN A 220 17.35 -17.65 -16.64
C ASN A 220 17.79 -17.82 -18.10
N ASP A 221 17.13 -18.72 -18.83
CA ASP A 221 17.45 -18.98 -20.24
C ASP A 221 16.66 -18.09 -21.20
N ALA A 222 15.36 -18.36 -21.33
CA ALA A 222 14.34 -17.55 -21.99
C ALA A 222 12.99 -18.25 -21.82
N TRP A 223 11.89 -17.52 -22.07
CA TRP A 223 10.69 -18.20 -22.52
C TRP A 223 10.90 -18.69 -23.95
N CYS A 224 10.50 -19.92 -24.25
CA CYS A 224 10.48 -20.45 -25.61
C CYS A 224 9.17 -21.17 -25.90
N ALA A 225 8.48 -20.79 -26.98
CA ALA A 225 7.24 -21.43 -27.39
C ALA A 225 7.50 -22.88 -27.84
N SER A 226 6.65 -23.82 -27.41
CA SER A 226 6.75 -25.23 -27.83
C SER A 226 6.09 -25.50 -29.18
N ILE A 227 5.20 -24.62 -29.63
CA ILE A 227 4.60 -24.63 -30.96
C ILE A 227 5.28 -23.54 -31.79
N THR A 228 5.74 -23.89 -33.00
CA THR A 228 6.44 -22.96 -33.88
C THR A 228 5.49 -22.46 -34.97
N ASP A 229 4.67 -21.45 -34.65
CA ASP A 229 3.74 -20.80 -35.57
C ASP A 229 3.62 -19.27 -35.31
N TYR A 230 2.82 -18.58 -36.12
CA TYR A 230 2.62 -17.13 -36.04
C TYR A 230 1.57 -16.67 -35.01
N GLN A 231 1.05 -17.59 -34.18
CA GLN A 231 0.09 -17.28 -33.12
C GLN A 231 0.72 -17.27 -31.73
N GLN A 232 2.05 -17.42 -31.64
CA GLN A 232 2.73 -17.46 -30.36
C GLN A 232 2.90 -16.08 -29.71
N TYR A 233 2.72 -16.06 -28.40
CA TYR A 233 2.86 -14.85 -27.60
C TYR A 233 3.27 -15.17 -26.17
N ILE A 234 3.91 -14.20 -25.53
CA ILE A 234 4.05 -14.10 -24.08
C ILE A 234 3.34 -12.83 -23.61
N GLN A 235 2.69 -12.90 -22.45
CA GLN A 235 1.93 -11.78 -21.91
C GLN A 235 2.16 -11.61 -20.42
N LEU A 236 2.01 -10.37 -19.98
CA LEU A 236 2.27 -9.87 -18.65
C LEU A 236 1.01 -9.17 -18.13
N ASP A 237 0.58 -9.54 -16.93
CA ASP A 237 -0.48 -8.87 -16.17
C ASP A 237 0.12 -7.98 -15.09
N PHE A 238 -0.17 -6.68 -15.11
CA PHE A 238 0.46 -5.72 -14.20
C PHE A 238 -0.17 -5.64 -12.81
N THR A 239 -1.23 -6.39 -12.50
CA THR A 239 -2.07 -6.29 -11.28
C THR A 239 -2.80 -4.95 -11.12
N ARG A 240 -2.17 -3.82 -11.44
CA ARG A 240 -2.77 -2.48 -11.49
C ARG A 240 -2.69 -1.91 -12.89
N LYS A 241 -3.55 -0.95 -13.21
CA LYS A 241 -3.46 -0.27 -14.51
C LYS A 241 -2.11 0.44 -14.55
N THR A 242 -1.37 0.17 -15.62
CA THR A 242 0.02 0.57 -15.73
C THR A 242 0.22 1.32 -17.02
N ARG A 243 0.99 2.39 -16.94
CA ARG A 243 1.44 3.17 -18.08
C ARG A 243 2.77 2.60 -18.53
N VAL A 244 2.77 1.95 -19.69
CA VAL A 244 3.95 1.37 -20.33
C VAL A 244 4.51 2.38 -21.31
N THR A 245 5.80 2.65 -21.20
CA THR A 245 6.51 3.66 -22.00
C THR A 245 7.66 3.09 -22.79
N GLY A 246 8.10 1.87 -22.49
CA GLY A 246 9.17 1.22 -23.24
C GLY A 246 9.25 -0.28 -23.03
N ILE A 247 10.05 -0.93 -23.87
CA ILE A 247 10.40 -2.34 -23.77
C ILE A 247 11.86 -2.54 -24.18
N VAL A 248 12.53 -3.49 -23.55
CA VAL A 248 13.82 -4.03 -24.03
C VAL A 248 13.69 -5.53 -24.17
N THR A 249 14.26 -6.06 -25.24
CA THR A 249 14.20 -7.49 -25.60
C THR A 249 15.60 -8.06 -25.78
N TYR A 250 15.76 -9.34 -25.45
CA TYR A 250 16.99 -10.12 -25.61
C TYR A 250 16.65 -11.50 -26.20
N GLY A 251 17.61 -12.09 -26.93
CA GLY A 251 17.53 -13.50 -27.34
C GLY A 251 17.75 -14.48 -26.17
N ARG A 252 17.70 -15.78 -26.46
CA ARG A 252 17.88 -16.86 -25.47
C ARG A 252 19.31 -16.90 -24.92
N SER A 253 19.51 -16.89 -23.60
CA SER A 253 20.84 -16.71 -23.03
C SER A 253 21.82 -17.85 -23.38
N LYS A 254 21.36 -19.11 -23.43
CA LYS A 254 22.22 -20.29 -23.59
C LYS A 254 22.37 -20.81 -25.03
N LYS A 255 21.52 -20.38 -25.96
CA LYS A 255 21.49 -20.88 -27.35
C LYS A 255 21.17 -19.78 -28.35
N GLU A 256 21.63 -19.94 -29.57
CA GLU A 256 21.43 -19.01 -30.69
C GLU A 256 19.99 -19.05 -31.25
N HIS A 257 18.99 -18.74 -30.41
CA HIS A 257 17.56 -18.64 -30.72
C HIS A 257 17.02 -17.27 -30.29
N TRP A 258 16.23 -16.61 -31.14
CA TRP A 258 15.66 -15.31 -30.80
C TRP A 258 14.48 -14.94 -31.71
N THR A 259 13.67 -14.01 -31.23
CA THR A 259 12.59 -13.37 -31.98
C THR A 259 13.14 -12.19 -32.77
N THR A 260 12.91 -12.13 -34.07
CA THR A 260 13.39 -11.06 -34.96
C THR A 260 12.35 -9.99 -35.23
N LYS A 261 11.05 -10.29 -35.05
CA LYS A 261 9.95 -9.34 -35.20
C LYS A 261 8.81 -9.64 -34.26
N TYR A 262 8.17 -8.60 -33.72
CA TYR A 262 7.00 -8.74 -32.86
C TYR A 262 6.07 -7.53 -32.90
N LEU A 263 4.85 -7.73 -32.39
CA LEU A 263 3.88 -6.69 -32.07
C LEU A 263 3.74 -6.58 -30.56
N ILE A 264 3.47 -5.36 -30.08
CA ILE A 264 2.94 -5.15 -28.73
C ILE A 264 1.43 -5.04 -28.85
N GLN A 265 0.72 -5.89 -28.11
CA GLN A 265 -0.72 -5.79 -27.90
C GLN A 265 -0.99 -5.45 -26.44
N PHE A 266 -2.13 -4.82 -26.17
CA PHE A 266 -2.53 -4.45 -24.82
C PHE A 266 -4.02 -4.72 -24.58
N SER A 267 -4.38 -4.93 -23.32
CA SER A 267 -5.75 -5.26 -22.93
C SER A 267 -6.08 -4.76 -21.52
N ASN A 268 -7.36 -4.46 -21.31
CA ASN A 268 -7.92 -4.16 -19.99
C ASN A 268 -8.72 -5.32 -19.38
N ASP A 269 -9.05 -6.35 -20.17
CA ASP A 269 -9.89 -7.49 -19.77
C ASP A 269 -9.24 -8.87 -20.04
N ASP A 270 -8.07 -8.88 -20.69
CA ASP A 270 -7.35 -10.04 -21.24
C ASP A 270 -8.13 -10.86 -22.29
N VAL A 271 -9.30 -10.38 -22.72
CA VAL A 271 -10.15 -11.03 -23.72
C VAL A 271 -9.98 -10.31 -25.06
N ILE A 272 -10.14 -9.00 -25.05
CA ILE A 272 -10.00 -8.14 -26.23
C ILE A 272 -8.60 -7.53 -26.20
N TRP A 273 -7.85 -7.77 -27.27
CA TRP A 273 -6.48 -7.31 -27.43
C TRP A 273 -6.36 -6.29 -28.55
N HIS A 274 -5.78 -5.14 -28.24
CA HIS A 274 -5.56 -4.06 -29.19
C HIS A 274 -4.09 -4.00 -29.59
N ASN A 275 -3.80 -3.82 -30.88
CA ASN A 275 -2.44 -3.60 -31.35
C ASN A 275 -1.97 -2.18 -31.01
N TYR A 276 -0.73 -2.04 -30.55
CA TYR A 276 -0.06 -0.75 -30.46
C TYR A 276 0.13 -0.15 -31.86
N LYS A 277 -0.09 1.16 -31.98
CA LYS A 277 -0.04 1.88 -33.25
C LYS A 277 0.81 3.13 -33.13
N GLU A 278 1.53 3.45 -34.19
CA GLU A 278 2.23 4.73 -34.35
C GLU A 278 1.77 5.36 -35.66
N ASN A 279 1.44 6.64 -35.63
CA ASN A 279 0.92 7.39 -36.80
C ASN A 279 -0.30 6.72 -37.46
N GLY A 280 -1.14 6.05 -36.67
CA GLY A 280 -2.36 5.36 -37.13
C GLY A 280 -2.14 3.94 -37.67
N PHE A 281 -0.90 3.48 -37.81
CA PHE A 281 -0.58 2.14 -38.33
C PHE A 281 -0.10 1.22 -37.21
N VAL A 282 -0.38 -0.09 -37.33
CA VAL A 282 0.15 -1.09 -36.40
C VAL A 282 1.67 -1.07 -36.45
N LYS A 283 2.30 -0.92 -35.28
CA LYS A 283 3.75 -0.86 -35.17
C LYS A 283 4.34 -2.27 -35.12
N GLU A 284 5.10 -2.62 -36.14
CA GLU A 284 6.01 -3.76 -36.13
C GLU A 284 7.35 -3.35 -35.48
N PHE A 285 7.77 -4.09 -34.46
CA PHE A 285 9.03 -3.89 -33.79
C PHE A 285 10.07 -4.87 -34.34
N SER A 286 11.26 -4.37 -34.67
CA SER A 286 12.39 -5.23 -34.98
C SER A 286 12.93 -5.78 -33.66
N GLY A 287 12.96 -7.10 -33.53
CA GLY A 287 13.51 -7.79 -32.38
C GLY A 287 15.02 -7.95 -32.45
N ASN A 288 15.51 -9.00 -31.81
CA ASN A 288 16.94 -9.28 -31.68
C ASN A 288 17.51 -9.87 -32.97
N TYR A 289 18.83 -9.76 -33.09
CA TYR A 289 19.62 -10.32 -34.19
C TYR A 289 20.71 -11.28 -33.70
N ASP A 290 20.84 -11.44 -32.38
CA ASP A 290 21.70 -12.41 -31.71
C ASP A 290 21.11 -12.76 -30.32
N ARG A 291 21.81 -13.60 -29.56
CA ARG A 291 21.36 -14.05 -28.24
C ARG A 291 21.53 -13.03 -27.09
N SER A 292 22.37 -12.02 -27.25
CA SER A 292 22.92 -11.23 -26.14
C SER A 292 22.68 -9.73 -26.21
N THR A 293 22.64 -9.13 -27.40
CA THR A 293 22.52 -7.69 -27.54
C THR A 293 21.08 -7.24 -27.28
N PRO A 294 20.87 -6.33 -26.29
CA PRO A 294 19.55 -5.76 -26.05
C PRO A 294 19.08 -4.95 -27.25
N VAL A 295 17.80 -5.09 -27.58
CA VAL A 295 17.09 -4.19 -28.48
C VAL A 295 15.99 -3.50 -27.71
N SER A 296 16.09 -2.18 -27.58
CA SER A 296 15.18 -1.34 -26.79
C SER A 296 14.37 -0.39 -27.65
N TYR A 297 13.13 -0.15 -27.24
CA TYR A 297 12.25 0.84 -27.82
C TYR A 297 11.60 1.68 -26.73
N GLN A 298 11.68 2.99 -26.89
CA GLN A 298 10.76 3.93 -26.25
C GLN A 298 9.53 4.04 -27.13
N LEU A 299 8.35 3.89 -26.54
CA LEU A 299 7.08 4.05 -27.25
C LEU A 299 6.85 5.54 -27.54
N SER A 300 6.48 5.88 -28.78
CA SER A 300 6.13 7.26 -29.14
C SER A 300 4.91 7.79 -28.38
N HIS A 301 3.98 6.89 -28.03
CA HIS A 301 2.85 7.16 -27.15
C HIS A 301 2.78 6.05 -26.11
N GLU A 302 2.47 6.42 -24.88
CA GLU A 302 2.33 5.47 -23.78
C GLU A 302 1.09 4.56 -23.94
N ILE A 303 1.21 3.33 -23.45
CA ILE A 303 0.09 2.39 -23.36
C ILE A 303 -0.40 2.39 -21.91
N GLU A 304 -1.68 2.70 -21.69
CA GLU A 304 -2.30 2.48 -20.40
C GLU A 304 -3.17 1.24 -20.42
N ALA A 305 -2.72 0.17 -19.76
CA ALA A 305 -3.41 -1.10 -19.78
C ALA A 305 -3.18 -1.90 -18.49
N TYR A 306 -4.01 -2.93 -18.28
CA TYR A 306 -3.78 -3.91 -17.23
C TYR A 306 -2.85 -5.05 -17.65
N SER A 307 -2.75 -5.29 -18.96
CA SER A 307 -1.90 -6.34 -19.50
C SER A 307 -1.28 -5.93 -20.83
N ILE A 308 -0.07 -6.41 -21.08
CA ILE A 308 0.55 -6.39 -22.39
C ILE A 308 0.83 -7.80 -22.89
N ARG A 309 0.90 -7.95 -24.20
CA ARG A 309 1.25 -9.17 -24.89
C ARG A 309 2.26 -8.85 -25.97
N VAL A 310 3.37 -9.58 -25.97
CA VAL A 310 4.36 -9.56 -27.05
C VAL A 310 4.01 -10.70 -28.00
N LYS A 311 3.40 -10.35 -29.14
CA LYS A 311 3.02 -11.32 -30.19
C LYS A 311 4.14 -11.45 -31.19
N VAL A 312 4.66 -12.67 -31.36
CA VAL A 312 5.79 -12.95 -32.24
C VAL A 312 5.32 -12.96 -33.70
N LEU A 313 6.11 -12.35 -34.59
CA LEU A 313 5.87 -12.33 -36.03
C LEU A 313 6.93 -13.10 -36.83
N ASP A 314 8.18 -13.11 -36.35
CA ASP A 314 9.29 -13.78 -37.03
C ASP A 314 10.41 -14.13 -36.03
N TRP A 315 11.22 -15.16 -36.33
CA TRP A 315 12.23 -15.71 -35.42
C TRP A 315 13.35 -16.45 -36.15
N VAL A 316 14.47 -16.66 -35.43
CA VAL A 316 15.58 -17.52 -35.85
C VAL A 316 15.57 -18.81 -35.05
N LYS A 317 15.47 -19.94 -35.77
CA LYS A 317 15.40 -21.32 -35.25
C LYS A 317 14.17 -21.58 -34.36
N LEU A 318 14.15 -21.08 -33.12
CA LEU A 318 13.02 -21.22 -32.20
C LEU A 318 12.52 -19.85 -31.75
N ILE A 319 11.22 -19.79 -31.47
CA ILE A 319 10.58 -18.62 -30.85
C ILE A 319 11.02 -18.58 -29.39
N CYS A 320 12.00 -17.73 -29.09
CA CYS A 320 12.47 -17.49 -27.73
C CYS A 320 12.66 -15.99 -27.49
N MET A 321 12.42 -15.56 -26.25
CA MET A 321 12.57 -14.16 -25.86
C MET A 321 12.83 -14.03 -24.35
N ARG A 322 13.68 -13.06 -24.00
CA ARG A 322 13.68 -12.40 -22.70
C ARG A 322 13.31 -10.93 -22.87
N PHE A 323 12.66 -10.31 -21.89
CA PHE A 323 12.29 -8.91 -21.99
C PHE A 323 12.10 -8.23 -20.63
N GLU A 324 12.30 -6.91 -20.61
CA GLU A 324 11.92 -6.01 -19.52
C GLU A 324 11.01 -4.92 -20.08
N VAL A 325 10.06 -4.47 -19.26
CA VAL A 325 9.08 -3.45 -19.64
C VAL A 325 9.30 -2.23 -18.77
N PHE A 326 9.18 -1.03 -19.34
CA PHE A 326 9.40 0.23 -18.63
C PHE A 326 8.10 1.01 -18.52
N GLY A 327 7.91 1.71 -17.41
CA GLY A 327 6.67 2.39 -17.11
C GLY A 327 6.53 2.78 -15.65
N CYS A 328 5.27 2.93 -15.23
CA CYS A 328 4.85 3.20 -13.87
C CYS A 328 3.39 2.78 -13.67
N SER A 329 3.01 2.42 -12.45
CA SER A 329 1.60 2.16 -12.11
C SER A 329 0.81 3.47 -12.09
N ILE A 330 -0.47 3.40 -12.46
CA ILE A 330 -1.39 4.54 -12.38
C ILE A 330 -2.03 4.51 -10.99
N GLU A 331 -1.66 5.46 -10.14
CA GLU A 331 -2.21 5.61 -8.79
C GLU A 331 -3.73 5.78 -8.83
N GLY A 332 -4.42 5.22 -7.83
CA GLY A 332 -5.89 5.21 -7.77
C GLY A 332 -6.59 4.25 -8.75
N SER A 333 -5.87 3.60 -9.68
CA SER A 333 -6.48 2.58 -10.54
C SER A 333 -6.90 1.34 -9.74
N PRO A 334 -8.07 0.72 -10.05
CA PRO A 334 -8.51 -0.50 -9.39
C PRO A 334 -7.49 -1.63 -9.54
N GLU A 335 -7.25 -2.39 -8.48
CA GLU A 335 -6.44 -3.60 -8.52
C GLU A 335 -7.20 -4.77 -9.17
N LYS A 336 -6.48 -5.58 -9.95
CA LYS A 336 -6.96 -6.88 -10.44
C LYS A 336 -6.96 -7.90 -9.31
N CYS A 337 -7.98 -8.73 -9.31
CA CYS A 337 -8.20 -9.80 -8.34
C CYS A 337 -7.30 -11.03 -8.63
N ILE A 338 -5.98 -10.92 -8.53
CA ILE A 338 -5.04 -12.01 -8.90
C ILE A 338 -3.93 -12.25 -7.86
N TYR A 339 -4.14 -11.84 -6.61
CA TYR A 339 -3.18 -11.99 -5.52
C TYR A 339 -3.18 -13.43 -4.98
N PRO A 340 -2.04 -13.95 -4.49
CA PRO A 340 -2.02 -15.27 -3.86
C PRO A 340 -2.94 -15.29 -2.63
N LEU A 341 -3.77 -16.33 -2.52
CA LEU A 341 -4.73 -16.49 -1.43
C LEU A 341 -4.11 -17.10 -0.19
N GLY A 342 -2.92 -17.70 -0.30
CA GLY A 342 -2.05 -17.95 0.84
C GLY A 342 -1.70 -19.40 1.13
N LEU A 343 -1.80 -20.30 0.14
CA LEU A 343 -1.25 -21.64 0.31
C LEU A 343 0.27 -21.58 0.44
N GLU A 344 0.96 -20.88 -0.47
CA GLU A 344 2.43 -20.75 -0.47
C GLU A 344 2.93 -20.01 0.77
N SER A 345 2.32 -18.86 1.10
CA SER A 345 2.77 -18.00 2.19
C SER A 345 2.51 -18.56 3.58
N GLY A 346 1.70 -19.61 3.71
CA GLY A 346 1.23 -20.09 5.00
C GLY A 346 0.08 -19.26 5.58
N TYR A 347 -0.37 -18.21 4.90
CA TYR A 347 -1.52 -17.43 5.35
C TYR A 347 -2.73 -18.35 5.50
N ILE A 348 -3.10 -19.16 4.51
CA ILE A 348 -4.09 -20.23 4.75
C ILE A 348 -3.45 -21.25 5.72
N PRO A 349 -3.97 -21.43 6.94
CA PRO A 349 -3.29 -22.23 7.97
C PRO A 349 -3.43 -23.74 7.69
N GLY A 350 -2.70 -24.60 8.40
CA GLY A 350 -2.71 -26.05 8.15
C GLY A 350 -4.07 -26.69 8.46
N GLU A 351 -4.75 -26.16 9.47
CA GLU A 351 -6.09 -26.55 9.94
C GLU A 351 -7.18 -26.25 8.90
N ALA A 352 -6.89 -25.38 7.93
CA ALA A 352 -7.80 -25.05 6.82
C ALA A 352 -7.73 -26.08 5.68
N LEU A 353 -6.82 -27.05 5.79
CA LEU A 353 -6.55 -28.03 4.75
C LEU A 353 -7.02 -29.39 5.24
N SER A 354 -7.82 -30.07 4.42
CA SER A 354 -8.27 -31.45 4.65
C SER A 354 -8.19 -32.24 3.35
N HIS A 355 -8.27 -33.57 3.43
CA HIS A 355 -8.28 -34.43 2.23
C HIS A 355 -9.09 -35.70 2.47
N SER A 356 -9.47 -36.39 1.40
CA SER A 356 -10.17 -37.68 1.47
C SER A 356 -9.26 -38.89 1.61
N VAL A 357 -7.95 -38.74 1.37
CA VAL A 357 -6.96 -39.83 1.38
C VAL A 357 -6.98 -40.58 2.71
N LYS A 358 -7.05 -41.91 2.66
CA LYS A 358 -7.10 -42.78 3.85
C LYS A 358 -5.73 -43.44 4.13
N PRO A 359 -5.47 -43.86 5.38
CA PRO A 359 -4.34 -44.73 5.69
C PRO A 359 -4.39 -46.03 4.86
N PRO A 360 -3.25 -46.62 4.43
CA PRO A 360 -1.89 -46.37 4.91
C PRO A 360 -1.11 -45.28 4.15
N THR A 361 -1.73 -44.57 3.20
CA THR A 361 -1.06 -43.51 2.43
C THR A 361 -0.61 -42.40 3.38
N VAL A 362 0.70 -42.26 3.57
CA VAL A 362 1.30 -41.23 4.42
C VAL A 362 1.35 -39.93 3.63
N SER A 363 0.25 -39.19 3.62
CA SER A 363 0.18 -37.85 3.02
C SER A 363 -0.42 -36.86 4.01
N ARG A 364 0.01 -35.61 3.92
CA ARG A 364 -0.48 -34.52 4.77
C ARG A 364 -1.01 -33.39 3.90
N ALA A 365 -2.20 -32.89 4.23
CA ALA A 365 -2.81 -31.78 3.52
C ALA A 365 -1.87 -30.56 3.37
N PRO A 366 -1.09 -30.15 4.40
CA PRO A 366 -0.18 -28.99 4.29
C PRO A 366 1.02 -29.18 3.35
N ASP A 367 1.24 -30.36 2.78
CA ASP A 367 2.28 -30.60 1.78
C ASP A 367 1.81 -30.25 0.35
N ILE A 368 0.59 -29.73 0.20
CA ILE A 368 0.06 -29.13 -1.03
C ILE A 368 0.65 -27.75 -1.34
N ARG A 369 1.36 -27.08 -0.44
CA ARG A 369 1.70 -25.66 -0.65
C ARG A 369 2.69 -25.48 -1.79
N LEU A 370 2.40 -24.57 -2.74
CA LEU A 370 3.29 -24.24 -3.85
C LEU A 370 4.69 -23.87 -3.34
N ASN A 371 5.74 -24.27 -4.06
CA ASN A 371 7.15 -23.99 -3.77
C ASN A 371 7.67 -24.48 -2.40
N LYS A 372 6.81 -25.05 -1.54
CA LYS A 372 7.23 -25.64 -0.26
C LYS A 372 8.21 -26.77 -0.51
N GLU A 373 9.36 -26.70 0.16
CA GLU A 373 10.29 -27.81 0.22
C GLU A 373 9.73 -28.90 1.14
N VAL A 374 9.37 -30.05 0.55
CA VAL A 374 8.86 -31.21 1.29
C VAL A 374 9.90 -32.32 1.17
N LEU A 375 10.58 -32.64 2.28
CA LEU A 375 11.68 -33.59 2.31
C LEU A 375 11.21 -35.06 2.39
N GLU A 376 10.08 -35.29 3.04
CA GLU A 376 9.49 -36.62 3.21
C GLU A 376 8.85 -37.07 1.91
N PHE A 377 9.10 -38.33 1.50
CA PHE A 377 8.39 -38.96 0.40
C PHE A 377 6.88 -38.93 0.68
N PRO A 378 6.03 -38.48 -0.26
CA PRO A 378 6.25 -38.35 -1.71
C PRO A 378 6.62 -36.93 -2.17
N ASN A 379 7.16 -36.11 -1.28
CA ASN A 379 7.63 -34.74 -1.52
C ASN A 379 6.51 -33.77 -1.95
N GLY A 380 5.28 -34.03 -1.53
CA GLY A 380 4.09 -33.21 -1.77
C GLY A 380 2.83 -33.89 -1.24
N TRP A 381 1.66 -33.28 -1.44
CA TRP A 381 0.40 -33.96 -1.15
C TRP A 381 0.11 -35.00 -2.24
N GLN A 382 -0.24 -36.22 -1.85
CA GLN A 382 -0.47 -37.36 -2.72
C GLN A 382 -1.90 -37.86 -2.57
N ALA A 383 -2.63 -37.93 -3.69
CA ALA A 383 -3.88 -38.67 -3.80
C ALA A 383 -3.62 -40.18 -3.99
N GLU A 384 -4.55 -41.03 -3.55
CA GLU A 384 -4.46 -42.48 -3.74
C GLU A 384 -4.54 -42.86 -5.23
N ILE A 385 -3.82 -43.91 -5.59
CA ILE A 385 -3.76 -44.39 -6.98
C ILE A 385 -5.09 -45.07 -7.32
N GLY A 386 -5.72 -44.66 -8.42
CA GLY A 386 -6.98 -45.25 -8.90
C GLY A 386 -8.24 -44.64 -8.27
N GLU A 387 -8.11 -43.87 -7.19
CA GLU A 387 -9.22 -43.17 -6.55
C GLU A 387 -9.34 -41.71 -7.02
N LEU A 388 -10.55 -41.15 -6.87
CA LEU A 388 -10.84 -39.72 -7.07
C LEU A 388 -10.78 -38.98 -5.73
N ASP A 389 -9.62 -39.03 -5.10
CA ASP A 389 -9.37 -38.28 -3.88
C ASP A 389 -9.37 -36.77 -4.14
N TYR A 390 -9.70 -36.01 -3.10
CA TYR A 390 -9.63 -34.58 -3.11
C TYR A 390 -8.75 -34.04 -1.98
N LEU A 391 -8.10 -32.90 -2.26
CA LEU A 391 -7.65 -31.97 -1.24
C LEU A 391 -8.61 -30.80 -1.19
N GLN A 392 -9.06 -30.47 0.01
CA GLN A 392 -10.00 -29.40 0.28
C GLN A 392 -9.30 -28.25 1.02
N VAL A 393 -9.60 -27.03 0.58
CA VAL A 393 -9.16 -25.78 1.21
C VAL A 393 -10.39 -25.05 1.73
N ASP A 394 -10.41 -24.68 3.01
CA ASP A 394 -11.37 -23.74 3.61
C ASP A 394 -10.71 -22.35 3.72
N PHE A 395 -11.20 -21.37 3.00
CA PHE A 395 -10.68 -20.01 3.08
C PHE A 395 -11.10 -19.25 4.34
N GLY A 396 -12.00 -19.80 5.17
CA GLY A 396 -12.63 -19.16 6.33
C GLY A 396 -13.69 -18.12 5.98
N SER A 397 -13.62 -17.54 4.79
CA SER A 397 -14.48 -16.48 4.24
C SER A 397 -14.60 -16.62 2.71
N LEU A 398 -15.57 -15.97 2.07
CA LEU A 398 -15.69 -16.00 0.61
C LEU A 398 -14.48 -15.34 -0.07
N ARG A 399 -13.87 -16.08 -0.99
CA ARG A 399 -12.83 -15.59 -1.89
C ARG A 399 -13.32 -15.69 -3.32
N LYS A 400 -12.92 -14.71 -4.12
CA LYS A 400 -13.00 -14.80 -5.56
C LYS A 400 -11.71 -15.43 -6.06
N VAL A 401 -11.79 -16.61 -6.68
CA VAL A 401 -10.65 -17.34 -7.25
C VAL A 401 -10.63 -17.10 -8.75
N THR A 402 -9.48 -16.64 -9.27
CA THR A 402 -9.30 -16.28 -10.68
C THR A 402 -8.23 -17.11 -11.37
N ARG A 403 -7.28 -17.70 -10.62
CA ARG A 403 -6.23 -18.58 -11.16
C ARG A 403 -5.87 -19.68 -10.17
N VAL A 404 -5.28 -20.73 -10.70
CA VAL A 404 -4.75 -21.86 -9.94
C VAL A 404 -3.34 -22.14 -10.45
N ALA A 405 -2.34 -22.17 -9.57
CA ALA A 405 -1.03 -22.72 -9.91
C ALA A 405 -0.93 -24.16 -9.39
N THR A 406 -0.28 -25.02 -10.16
CA THR A 406 0.06 -26.38 -9.74
C THR A 406 1.54 -26.69 -10.04
N GLN A 407 2.12 -27.56 -9.23
CA GLN A 407 3.51 -28.02 -9.29
C GLN A 407 3.54 -29.49 -8.86
N GLY A 408 4.55 -30.24 -9.27
CA GLY A 408 4.74 -31.63 -8.85
C GLY A 408 5.46 -31.76 -7.52
N SER A 409 6.03 -32.94 -7.26
CA SER A 409 6.88 -33.23 -6.10
C SER A 409 8.04 -32.25 -5.95
N SER A 410 8.43 -31.99 -4.71
CA SER A 410 9.59 -31.18 -4.35
C SER A 410 10.91 -31.92 -4.57
N GLY A 411 11.93 -31.19 -5.02
CA GLY A 411 13.34 -31.54 -4.79
C GLY A 411 13.89 -32.79 -5.47
N THR A 412 13.23 -33.39 -6.47
CA THR A 412 13.67 -34.66 -7.08
C THR A 412 13.27 -34.77 -8.56
N ASP A 413 14.05 -35.49 -9.37
CA ASP A 413 13.69 -35.87 -10.75
C ASP A 413 12.70 -37.06 -10.75
N PHE A 414 11.70 -37.04 -9.87
CA PHE A 414 10.63 -38.03 -9.89
C PHE A 414 9.50 -37.58 -10.81
N PRO A 415 8.89 -38.49 -11.58
CA PRO A 415 7.74 -38.18 -12.42
C PRO A 415 6.44 -38.11 -11.60
N PHE A 416 6.47 -37.50 -10.41
CA PHE A 416 5.30 -37.39 -9.53
C PHE A 416 4.66 -36.02 -9.68
N TYR A 417 3.65 -35.95 -10.53
CA TYR A 417 2.89 -34.73 -10.78
C TYR A 417 1.52 -35.07 -11.34
N VAL A 418 0.55 -34.20 -11.10
CA VAL A 418 -0.81 -34.31 -11.63
C VAL A 418 -0.88 -33.58 -12.98
N LYS A 419 -1.21 -34.31 -14.04
CA LYS A 419 -1.35 -33.78 -15.41
C LYS A 419 -2.68 -33.09 -15.64
N SER A 420 -3.73 -33.60 -15.03
CA SER A 420 -5.06 -33.00 -15.09
C SER A 420 -5.81 -33.25 -13.79
N PHE A 421 -6.74 -32.35 -13.47
CA PHE A 421 -7.55 -32.44 -12.26
C PHE A 421 -8.90 -31.74 -12.46
N GLN A 422 -9.92 -32.23 -11.75
CA GLN A 422 -11.17 -31.51 -11.61
C GLN A 422 -11.05 -30.48 -10.48
N PHE A 423 -11.76 -29.38 -10.63
CA PHE A 423 -11.84 -28.32 -9.63
C PHE A 423 -13.29 -28.15 -9.20
N LYS A 424 -13.57 -28.32 -7.91
CA LYS A 424 -14.91 -28.13 -7.33
C LYS A 424 -14.91 -27.04 -6.29
N TYR A 425 -16.06 -26.41 -6.07
CA TYR A 425 -16.20 -25.32 -5.12
C TYR A 425 -17.52 -25.39 -4.36
N SER A 426 -17.56 -24.77 -3.17
CA SER A 426 -18.72 -24.74 -2.28
C SER A 426 -18.70 -23.51 -1.38
N ASN A 427 -19.88 -23.06 -0.96
CA ASN A 427 -20.03 -22.05 0.10
C ASN A 427 -20.32 -22.68 1.47
N THR A 428 -20.82 -23.92 1.50
CA THR A 428 -21.37 -24.58 2.70
C THR A 428 -20.57 -25.81 3.13
N SER A 429 -19.63 -26.29 2.31
CA SER A 429 -18.89 -27.55 2.41
C SER A 429 -19.73 -28.83 2.18
N THR A 430 -21.05 -28.72 2.06
CA THR A 430 -21.96 -29.86 1.86
C THR A 430 -22.41 -29.99 0.41
N GLU A 431 -22.75 -28.88 -0.23
CA GLU A 431 -23.15 -28.82 -1.64
C GLU A 431 -21.96 -28.36 -2.49
N TRP A 432 -21.62 -29.15 -3.52
CA TRP A 432 -20.42 -28.92 -4.33
C TRP A 432 -20.77 -28.75 -5.79
N PHE A 433 -20.22 -27.70 -6.39
CA PHE A 433 -20.35 -27.37 -7.80
C PHE A 433 -19.05 -27.70 -8.54
N GLU A 434 -19.18 -28.18 -9.78
CA GLU A 434 -18.04 -28.37 -10.67
C GLU A 434 -17.67 -27.05 -11.33
N TYR A 435 -16.37 -26.79 -11.44
CA TYR A 435 -15.89 -25.69 -12.27
C TYR A 435 -16.27 -25.97 -13.73
N SER A 436 -16.93 -25.00 -14.36
CA SER A 436 -17.38 -25.09 -15.74
C SER A 436 -17.11 -23.78 -16.46
N GLU A 437 -16.93 -23.86 -17.77
CA GLU A 437 -16.77 -22.70 -18.67
C GLU A 437 -17.82 -22.82 -19.76
N ASN A 438 -18.64 -21.78 -19.95
CA ASN A 438 -19.81 -21.80 -20.83
C ASN A 438 -20.78 -22.97 -20.51
N GLY A 439 -20.92 -23.32 -19.23
CA GLY A 439 -21.78 -24.41 -18.75
C GLY A 439 -21.22 -25.82 -18.98
N ILE A 440 -19.98 -25.96 -19.46
CA ILE A 440 -19.34 -27.25 -19.69
C ILE A 440 -18.30 -27.49 -18.59
N ALA A 441 -18.44 -28.59 -17.85
CA ALA A 441 -17.49 -28.98 -16.80
C ALA A 441 -16.06 -29.04 -17.38
N LYS A 442 -15.13 -28.35 -16.73
CA LYS A 442 -13.78 -28.16 -17.23
C LYS A 442 -12.76 -28.91 -16.38
N GLU A 443 -11.99 -29.76 -17.04
CA GLU A 443 -10.79 -30.34 -16.47
C GLU A 443 -9.62 -29.36 -16.64
N LEU A 444 -8.96 -29.03 -15.52
CA LEU A 444 -7.82 -28.13 -15.51
C LEU A 444 -6.54 -28.92 -15.76
N SER A 445 -5.60 -28.31 -16.49
CA SER A 445 -4.31 -28.92 -16.81
C SER A 445 -3.26 -28.54 -15.78
N GLY A 446 -2.48 -29.52 -15.34
CA GLY A 446 -1.25 -29.32 -14.57
C GLY A 446 0.00 -29.45 -15.47
N PRO A 447 1.17 -29.74 -14.87
CA PRO A 447 2.40 -29.95 -15.61
C PRO A 447 2.29 -31.08 -16.64
N LYS A 448 2.85 -30.88 -17.84
CA LYS A 448 2.83 -31.89 -18.93
C LYS A 448 3.92 -32.94 -18.80
N ASP A 449 5.05 -32.54 -18.23
CA ASP A 449 6.22 -33.39 -18.02
C ASP A 449 6.93 -33.08 -16.69
N ILE A 450 7.99 -33.84 -16.42
CA ILE A 450 8.82 -33.72 -15.23
C ILE A 450 9.57 -32.40 -15.11
N HIS A 451 9.90 -31.74 -16.23
CA HIS A 451 10.60 -30.46 -16.21
C HIS A 451 9.63 -29.33 -15.88
N GLU A 452 8.40 -29.35 -16.43
CA GLU A 452 7.34 -28.42 -16.05
C GLU A 452 6.96 -28.57 -14.57
N ALA A 453 6.95 -29.81 -14.07
CA ALA A 453 6.55 -30.11 -12.69
C ALA A 453 7.43 -29.43 -11.63
N LYS A 454 8.61 -28.93 -12.00
CA LYS A 454 9.51 -28.17 -11.12
C LYS A 454 9.07 -26.72 -10.94
N TYR A 455 8.26 -26.17 -11.83
CA TYR A 455 7.85 -24.77 -11.82
C TYR A 455 6.34 -24.63 -11.58
N PRO A 456 5.87 -23.49 -11.03
CA PRO A 456 4.45 -23.20 -10.94
C PRO A 456 3.80 -23.09 -12.34
N ILE A 457 2.89 -24.00 -12.65
CA ILE A 457 2.07 -23.97 -13.87
C ILE A 457 0.74 -23.30 -13.54
N VAL A 458 0.57 -22.08 -14.04
CA VAL A 458 -0.59 -21.23 -13.74
C VAL A 458 -1.67 -21.40 -14.80
N VAL A 459 -2.87 -21.76 -14.36
CA VAL A 459 -4.08 -21.81 -15.16
C VAL A 459 -4.98 -20.65 -14.77
N LYS A 460 -5.32 -19.80 -15.75
CA LYS A 460 -6.33 -18.75 -15.58
C LYS A 460 -7.71 -19.36 -15.75
N LEU A 461 -8.62 -19.09 -14.81
CA LEU A 461 -10.02 -19.46 -14.92
C LEU A 461 -10.72 -18.46 -15.86
N LEU A 462 -11.35 -18.94 -16.93
CA LEU A 462 -12.11 -18.07 -17.83
C LEU A 462 -13.30 -17.43 -17.12
N GLU A 463 -13.94 -18.19 -16.23
CA GLU A 463 -15.05 -17.74 -15.40
C GLU A 463 -14.65 -17.81 -13.92
N PRO A 464 -14.14 -16.72 -13.31
CA PRO A 464 -13.78 -16.72 -11.89
C PRO A 464 -14.91 -17.19 -10.98
N ILE A 465 -14.58 -18.01 -9.99
CA ILE A 465 -15.56 -18.51 -9.01
C ILE A 465 -15.50 -17.68 -7.72
N THR A 466 -16.63 -17.62 -7.02
CA THR A 466 -16.70 -17.11 -5.64
C THR A 466 -17.05 -18.27 -4.73
N ALA A 467 -16.17 -18.59 -3.78
CA ALA A 467 -16.35 -19.72 -2.89
C ALA A 467 -15.65 -19.55 -1.54
N ARG A 468 -16.14 -20.26 -0.51
CA ARG A 468 -15.40 -20.44 0.75
C ARG A 468 -14.53 -21.69 0.72
N TYR A 469 -15.03 -22.74 0.07
CA TYR A 469 -14.34 -24.03 -0.03
C TYR A 469 -14.00 -24.34 -1.47
N VAL A 470 -12.82 -24.90 -1.69
CA VAL A 470 -12.43 -25.47 -2.99
C VAL A 470 -11.84 -26.87 -2.81
N ARG A 471 -11.97 -27.69 -3.85
CA ARG A 471 -11.40 -29.03 -3.93
C ARG A 471 -10.57 -29.19 -5.19
N PHE A 472 -9.33 -29.65 -5.01
CA PHE A 472 -8.48 -30.20 -6.06
C PHE A 472 -8.72 -31.70 -6.14
N ILE A 473 -9.10 -32.22 -7.31
CA ILE A 473 -9.39 -33.65 -7.50
C ILE A 473 -8.47 -34.19 -8.60
N PRO A 474 -7.29 -34.75 -8.26
CA PRO A 474 -6.36 -35.29 -9.24
C PRO A 474 -6.94 -36.45 -10.05
N THR A 475 -7.01 -36.28 -11.36
CA THR A 475 -7.55 -37.31 -12.28
C THR A 475 -6.43 -38.10 -12.93
N THR A 476 -5.47 -37.44 -13.61
CA THR A 476 -4.40 -38.11 -14.35
C THR A 476 -3.01 -37.75 -13.86
N ALA A 477 -2.10 -38.73 -13.85
CA ALA A 477 -0.68 -38.61 -13.52
C ALA A 477 0.11 -39.70 -14.28
N PRO A 478 1.39 -39.50 -14.61
CA PRO A 478 2.21 -40.54 -15.23
C PRO A 478 2.65 -41.64 -14.22
N SER A 479 2.62 -41.33 -12.93
CA SER A 479 2.97 -42.22 -11.83
C SER A 479 2.11 -41.84 -10.60
N LEU A 480 2.71 -41.42 -9.48
CA LEU A 480 1.97 -40.93 -8.32
C LEU A 480 1.27 -39.59 -8.59
N LYS A 481 0.04 -39.46 -8.10
CA LYS A 481 -0.76 -38.22 -8.14
C LYS A 481 -0.30 -37.26 -7.04
N VAL A 482 0.90 -36.71 -7.19
CA VAL A 482 1.46 -35.72 -6.26
C VAL A 482 1.21 -34.31 -6.77
N MET A 483 0.75 -33.41 -5.90
CA MET A 483 0.49 -32.02 -6.25
C MET A 483 0.96 -31.09 -5.14
N ARG A 484 1.55 -29.97 -5.56
CA ARG A 484 1.62 -28.70 -4.83
C ARG A 484 0.86 -27.64 -5.62
N ALA A 485 0.31 -26.63 -4.96
CA ALA A 485 -0.63 -25.68 -5.55
C ALA A 485 -0.70 -24.35 -4.80
N GLU A 486 -1.14 -23.31 -5.52
CA GLU A 486 -1.55 -22.02 -5.00
C GLU A 486 -2.85 -21.59 -5.71
N LEU A 487 -3.66 -20.79 -5.02
CA LEU A 487 -4.86 -20.18 -5.55
C LEU A 487 -4.64 -18.67 -5.63
N TYR A 488 -5.05 -18.04 -6.73
CA TYR A 488 -4.95 -16.60 -6.90
C TYR A 488 -6.33 -15.98 -7.02
N GLY A 489 -6.47 -14.76 -6.52
CA GLY A 489 -7.76 -14.14 -6.37
C GLY A 489 -7.73 -12.89 -5.51
N CYS A 490 -8.84 -12.67 -4.81
CA CYS A 490 -9.02 -11.60 -3.84
C CYS A 490 -10.20 -11.93 -2.92
N MET A 491 -10.53 -11.02 -2.01
CA MET A 491 -11.79 -11.09 -1.25
C MET A 491 -12.98 -11.00 -2.21
N ALA A 492 -14.05 -11.75 -1.94
CA ALA A 492 -15.27 -11.66 -2.74
C ALA A 492 -15.96 -10.29 -2.60
N GLU A 493 -16.02 -9.78 -1.37
CA GLU A 493 -16.53 -8.44 -1.07
C GLU A 493 -15.36 -7.45 -0.94
N PRO A 494 -15.45 -6.24 -1.53
CA PRO A 494 -14.44 -5.20 -1.33
C PRO A 494 -14.48 -4.68 0.13
N MET A 495 -13.34 -4.28 0.67
CA MET A 495 -13.29 -3.52 1.93
C MET A 495 -13.52 -2.03 1.66
N PRO A 496 -14.01 -1.25 2.64
CA PRO A 496 -14.10 0.20 2.52
C PRO A 496 -12.76 0.82 2.10
N PRO A 497 -12.76 1.92 1.32
CA PRO A 497 -11.53 2.59 0.91
C PRO A 497 -10.77 3.09 2.15
N TYR A 498 -9.55 2.59 2.32
CA TYR A 498 -8.67 2.98 3.43
C TYR A 498 -7.97 4.29 3.11
N SER A 499 -8.47 5.41 3.64
CA SER A 499 -7.70 6.66 3.72
C SER A 499 -7.89 7.30 5.09
N GLY A 500 -6.79 7.55 5.82
CA GLY A 500 -6.81 8.45 7.00
C GLY A 500 -6.86 7.83 8.41
N VAL A 501 -6.69 6.51 8.59
CA VAL A 501 -6.51 5.74 9.86
C VAL A 501 -7.75 5.83 10.82
N PRO A 502 -8.27 4.71 11.38
CA PRO A 502 -7.49 3.67 12.07
C PRO A 502 -7.77 2.21 11.70
N GLU A 503 -6.83 1.37 12.15
CA GLU A 503 -6.75 -0.09 12.17
C GLU A 503 -8.13 -0.78 12.18
N TYR A 504 -8.73 -0.87 11.00
CA TYR A 504 -9.99 -1.54 10.78
C TYR A 504 -9.73 -2.90 10.15
N THR A 505 -10.38 -3.90 10.73
CA THR A 505 -10.41 -5.26 10.18
C THR A 505 -11.86 -5.62 9.95
N ARG A 506 -12.12 -6.36 8.87
CA ARG A 506 -13.49 -6.76 8.51
C ARG A 506 -14.17 -7.50 9.65
N ARG A 507 -13.46 -8.39 10.34
CA ARG A 507 -13.92 -9.00 11.59
C ARG A 507 -13.14 -8.51 12.77
N ALA A 508 -13.81 -8.01 13.79
CA ALA A 508 -13.17 -7.56 15.02
C ALA A 508 -14.01 -7.85 16.24
N VAL A 509 -13.35 -7.98 17.40
CA VAL A 509 -14.01 -8.11 18.70
C VAL A 509 -13.41 -7.16 19.71
N LEU A 510 -14.23 -6.74 20.66
CA LEU A 510 -13.81 -5.90 21.79
C LEU A 510 -14.55 -6.35 23.03
N LEU A 511 -13.83 -6.54 24.14
CA LEU A 511 -14.43 -6.81 25.45
C LEU A 511 -14.16 -5.62 26.36
N ASP A 512 -15.23 -5.06 26.92
CA ASP A 512 -15.14 -4.19 28.09
C ASP A 512 -14.91 -5.06 29.34
N PRO A 513 -13.71 -5.00 29.96
CA PRO A 513 -13.40 -5.84 31.12
C PRO A 513 -14.21 -5.46 32.37
N GLU A 514 -14.68 -4.22 32.46
CA GLU A 514 -15.35 -3.67 33.64
C GLU A 514 -16.86 -3.88 33.58
N SER A 515 -17.51 -3.47 32.49
CA SER A 515 -18.96 -3.65 32.34
C SER A 515 -19.36 -5.06 31.87
N GLY A 516 -18.43 -5.80 31.27
CA GLY A 516 -18.66 -7.12 30.70
C GLY A 516 -19.36 -7.12 29.34
N TRP A 517 -19.58 -5.94 28.73
CA TRP A 517 -20.09 -5.84 27.37
C TRP A 517 -19.06 -6.33 26.36
N PHE A 518 -19.49 -7.28 25.53
CA PHE A 518 -18.75 -7.81 24.41
C PHE A 518 -19.32 -7.26 23.10
N PHE A 519 -18.44 -6.75 22.25
CA PHE A 519 -18.76 -6.22 20.93
C PHE A 519 -18.09 -7.10 19.88
N VAL A 520 -18.82 -7.42 18.82
CA VAL A 520 -18.33 -8.13 17.64
C VAL A 520 -18.80 -7.41 16.40
N CYS A 521 -17.90 -7.22 15.45
CA CYS A 521 -18.22 -6.67 14.15
C CYS A 521 -17.76 -7.59 13.04
N MET A 522 -18.56 -7.69 11.98
CA MET A 522 -18.23 -8.28 10.70
C MET A 522 -18.77 -7.37 9.60
N TYR A 523 -17.90 -6.79 8.79
CA TYR A 523 -18.32 -5.98 7.64
C TYR A 523 -19.27 -6.78 6.76
N THR A 524 -20.38 -6.15 6.40
CA THR A 524 -21.29 -6.59 5.36
C THR A 524 -21.58 -5.41 4.44
N GLU A 525 -21.60 -5.65 3.13
CA GLU A 525 -22.00 -4.62 2.16
C GLU A 525 -23.50 -4.27 2.27
N GLN A 526 -24.31 -5.20 2.79
CA GLN A 526 -25.75 -5.05 2.89
C GLN A 526 -26.14 -4.11 4.04
N ARG A 527 -26.50 -2.89 3.69
CA ARG A 527 -26.86 -1.82 4.63
C ARG A 527 -28.12 -2.03 5.46
N SER A 528 -28.94 -3.03 5.12
CA SER A 528 -30.14 -3.36 5.90
C SER A 528 -29.86 -4.28 7.10
N GLU A 529 -28.61 -4.71 7.28
CA GLU A 529 -28.20 -5.57 8.37
C GLU A 529 -27.10 -4.86 9.18
N SER A 530 -27.16 -4.96 10.51
CA SER A 530 -26.09 -4.44 11.36
C SER A 530 -24.79 -5.21 11.10
N SER A 531 -23.69 -4.48 10.94
CA SER A 531 -22.35 -5.08 10.90
C SER A 531 -21.81 -5.39 12.30
N CYS A 532 -22.38 -4.77 13.33
CA CYS A 532 -21.87 -4.84 14.70
C CYS A 532 -22.97 -5.22 15.68
N PHE A 533 -22.64 -6.17 16.56
CA PHE A 533 -23.53 -6.68 17.59
C PHE A 533 -22.84 -6.58 18.95
N SER A 534 -23.65 -6.40 19.99
CA SER A 534 -23.18 -6.38 21.37
C SER A 534 -24.01 -7.28 22.25
N SER A 535 -23.37 -7.83 23.28
CA SER A 535 -24.02 -8.68 24.27
C SER A 535 -23.21 -8.65 25.57
N SER A 536 -23.90 -8.69 26.71
CA SER A 536 -23.24 -8.81 28.01
C SER A 536 -23.26 -10.24 28.55
N ASN A 537 -24.22 -11.08 28.12
CA ASN A 537 -24.51 -12.40 28.71
C ASN A 537 -24.41 -13.58 27.73
N GLY A 538 -24.15 -13.31 26.44
CA GLY A 538 -24.06 -14.33 25.39
C GLY A 538 -25.40 -14.96 25.00
N GLN A 539 -26.52 -14.45 25.52
CA GLN A 539 -27.87 -14.90 25.20
C GLN A 539 -28.64 -13.83 24.44
N ASP A 540 -28.55 -12.58 24.92
CA ASP A 540 -29.24 -11.43 24.33
C ASP A 540 -28.25 -10.60 23.51
N TRP A 541 -28.39 -10.69 22.18
CA TRP A 541 -27.61 -9.91 21.24
C TRP A 541 -28.40 -8.70 20.74
N ARG A 542 -27.75 -7.54 20.70
CA ARG A 542 -28.32 -6.27 20.24
C ARG A 542 -27.49 -5.72 19.09
N ASP A 543 -28.17 -5.19 18.09
CA ASP A 543 -27.55 -4.37 17.05
C ASP A 543 -26.95 -3.11 17.68
N VAL A 544 -25.73 -2.76 17.29
CA VAL A 544 -25.08 -1.52 17.71
C VAL A 544 -25.67 -0.35 16.91
N ASP A 545 -25.51 -0.37 15.58
CA ASP A 545 -26.17 0.54 14.65
C ASP A 545 -25.92 0.05 13.20
N GLU A 546 -26.84 0.27 12.27
CA GLU A 546 -26.70 -0.15 10.86
C GLU A 546 -25.62 0.64 10.09
N PHE A 547 -25.33 1.90 10.48
CA PHE A 547 -24.30 2.69 9.79
C PHE A 547 -22.88 2.47 10.34
N ILE A 548 -22.76 1.90 11.54
CA ILE A 548 -21.46 1.58 12.13
C ILE A 548 -21.01 0.21 11.62
N VAL A 549 -19.91 0.21 10.87
CA VAL A 549 -19.36 -1.00 10.23
C VAL A 549 -18.20 -1.62 11.03
N GLY A 550 -17.76 -0.94 12.08
CA GLY A 550 -16.67 -1.38 12.94
C GLY A 550 -16.58 -0.65 14.26
N ILE A 551 -16.32 -1.39 15.33
CA ILE A 551 -15.88 -0.85 16.63
C ILE A 551 -14.37 -0.94 16.67
N ILE A 552 -13.70 0.17 16.97
CA ILE A 552 -12.24 0.28 16.90
C ILE A 552 -11.58 0.39 18.29
N ALA A 553 -12.25 1.01 19.26
CA ALA A 553 -11.71 1.20 20.59
C ALA A 553 -12.78 1.49 21.66
N LEU A 554 -12.41 1.33 22.92
CA LEU A 554 -13.18 1.67 24.11
C LEU A 554 -12.27 2.41 25.11
N ASP A 555 -12.75 3.52 25.68
CA ASP A 555 -12.17 4.09 26.91
C ASP A 555 -12.87 3.44 28.12
N PRO A 556 -12.17 2.59 28.88
CA PRO A 556 -12.76 1.88 30.01
C PRO A 556 -13.16 2.82 31.16
N ARG A 557 -12.59 4.02 31.26
CA ARG A 557 -12.82 4.93 32.40
C ARG A 557 -14.22 5.54 32.40
N ASN A 558 -14.79 5.75 31.23
CA ASN A 558 -16.08 6.40 31.03
C ASN A 558 -17.05 5.59 30.13
N GLY A 559 -16.63 4.42 29.62
CA GLY A 559 -17.43 3.57 28.75
C GLY A 559 -17.62 4.13 27.33
N GLU A 560 -16.77 5.06 26.91
CA GLU A 560 -16.85 5.72 25.61
C GLU A 560 -16.34 4.79 24.50
N LEU A 561 -17.21 4.50 23.53
CA LEU A 561 -16.90 3.64 22.39
C LEU A 561 -16.56 4.47 21.17
N PHE A 562 -15.58 4.02 20.42
CA PHE A 562 -15.20 4.58 19.13
C PHE A 562 -15.47 3.56 18.02
N GLY A 563 -16.06 4.03 16.93
CA GLY A 563 -16.44 3.22 15.78
C GLY A 563 -16.29 3.98 14.47
N VAL A 564 -16.46 3.28 13.36
CA VAL A 564 -16.33 3.82 12.01
C VAL A 564 -17.55 3.47 11.14
N ASP A 565 -17.87 4.35 10.20
CA ASP A 565 -18.86 4.08 9.15
C ASP A 565 -18.23 3.55 7.86
N SER A 566 -19.06 3.21 6.87
CA SER A 566 -18.62 2.71 5.55
C SER A 566 -17.72 3.67 4.74
N ARG A 567 -17.63 4.94 5.13
CA ARG A 567 -16.72 5.94 4.56
C ARG A 567 -15.49 6.17 5.43
N MET A 568 -15.31 5.36 6.47
CA MET A 568 -14.24 5.46 7.45
C MET A 568 -14.27 6.76 8.27
N ASN A 569 -15.43 7.43 8.39
CA ASN A 569 -15.54 8.54 9.34
C ASN A 569 -15.56 7.99 10.76
N LEU A 570 -14.90 8.70 11.69
CA LEU A 570 -14.86 8.33 13.09
C LEU A 570 -16.12 8.79 13.83
N HIS A 571 -16.64 7.90 14.66
CA HIS A 571 -17.82 8.14 15.49
C HIS A 571 -17.53 7.76 16.94
N ARG A 572 -18.27 8.40 17.84
CA ARG A 572 -18.24 8.14 19.28
C ARG A 572 -19.63 7.85 19.82
N SER A 573 -19.73 6.85 20.69
CA SER A 573 -20.90 6.55 21.52
C SER A 573 -20.57 6.65 23.01
N THR A 574 -21.50 7.17 23.81
CA THR A 574 -21.39 7.24 25.29
C THR A 574 -22.46 6.41 26.01
N ASN A 575 -23.14 5.52 25.30
CA ASN A 575 -24.26 4.73 25.81
C ASN A 575 -24.20 3.28 25.28
N HIS A 576 -23.01 2.68 25.31
CA HIS A 576 -22.76 1.29 24.87
C HIS A 576 -23.18 0.98 23.43
N GLY A 577 -23.11 1.97 22.54
CA GLY A 577 -23.30 1.80 21.11
C GLY A 577 -24.71 2.11 20.64
N VAL A 578 -25.62 2.56 21.51
CA VAL A 578 -27.02 2.84 21.16
C VAL A 578 -27.17 4.12 20.32
N SER A 579 -26.30 5.12 20.49
CA SER A 579 -26.29 6.30 19.62
C SER A 579 -24.89 6.88 19.42
N TRP A 580 -24.67 7.41 18.22
CA TRP A 580 -23.34 7.83 17.77
C TRP A 580 -23.30 9.29 17.33
N LYS A 581 -22.12 9.90 17.47
CA LYS A 581 -21.81 11.23 16.97
C LYS A 581 -20.48 11.21 16.24
N VAL A 582 -20.41 11.87 15.08
CA VAL A 582 -19.16 12.04 14.32
C VAL A 582 -18.13 12.79 15.16
N VAL A 583 -16.87 12.35 15.12
CA VAL A 583 -15.72 12.99 15.78
C VAL A 583 -14.55 13.11 14.80
N SER A 584 -13.65 14.07 15.04
CA SER A 584 -12.44 14.26 14.22
C SER A 584 -11.33 13.26 14.58
N SER A 585 -10.43 12.93 13.65
CA SER A 585 -9.24 12.09 13.93
C SER A 585 -8.41 12.63 15.09
N LYS A 586 -8.19 13.94 15.17
CA LYS A 586 -7.51 14.59 16.30
C LYS A 586 -8.13 14.27 17.68
N HIS A 587 -9.45 14.15 17.75
CA HIS A 587 -10.14 13.81 19.00
C HIS A 587 -9.85 12.36 19.41
N PHE A 588 -9.89 11.44 18.44
CA PHE A 588 -9.53 10.04 18.66
C PHE A 588 -8.05 9.88 19.03
N ASP A 589 -7.14 10.58 18.36
CA ASP A 589 -5.71 10.55 18.65
C ASP A 589 -5.40 11.08 20.05
N ASN A 590 -6.08 12.15 20.47
CA ASN A 590 -5.98 12.64 21.85
C ASN A 590 -6.47 11.59 22.84
N ALA A 591 -7.64 10.96 22.61
CA ALA A 591 -8.13 9.88 23.46
C ALA A 591 -7.15 8.69 23.50
N LYS A 592 -6.52 8.33 22.38
CA LYS A 592 -5.51 7.27 22.31
C LYS A 592 -4.23 7.60 23.09
N ASN A 593 -3.84 8.88 23.14
CA ASN A 593 -2.62 9.32 23.82
C ASN A 593 -2.84 9.61 25.31
N GLU A 594 -3.99 10.17 25.67
CA GLU A 594 -4.34 10.54 27.05
C GLU A 594 -4.85 9.35 27.87
N THR A 595 -5.22 8.26 27.20
CA THR A 595 -5.95 7.15 27.81
C THR A 595 -5.42 5.82 27.30
N SER A 596 -5.41 4.80 28.16
CA SER A 596 -5.12 3.43 27.74
C SER A 596 -6.37 2.82 27.10
N LEU A 597 -6.72 3.27 25.89
CA LEU A 597 -7.84 2.71 25.14
C LEU A 597 -7.69 1.19 24.99
N VAL A 598 -8.78 0.46 25.23
CA VAL A 598 -8.89 -0.95 24.84
C VAL A 598 -9.18 -0.97 23.35
N MET A 599 -8.17 -1.29 22.55
CA MET A 599 -8.32 -1.41 21.10
C MET A 599 -9.05 -2.70 20.74
N SER A 600 -9.88 -2.64 19.70
CA SER A 600 -10.50 -3.83 19.13
C SER A 600 -9.44 -4.79 18.61
N LYS A 601 -9.71 -6.10 18.69
CA LYS A 601 -8.85 -7.13 18.13
C LYS A 601 -9.42 -7.61 16.81
N GLY A 602 -8.66 -7.39 15.73
CA GLY A 602 -8.98 -7.95 14.44
C GLY A 602 -8.82 -9.47 14.39
N ILE A 603 -9.81 -10.12 13.77
CA ILE A 603 -9.88 -11.57 13.59
C ILE A 603 -9.42 -11.92 12.17
N PRO A 604 -8.47 -12.84 12.00
CA PRO A 604 -8.00 -13.25 10.69
C PRO A 604 -9.13 -13.80 9.82
N GLU A 605 -9.21 -13.37 8.56
CA GLU A 605 -10.27 -13.77 7.61
C GLU A 605 -10.24 -15.27 7.22
N ASN A 606 -9.11 -15.90 7.45
CA ASN A 606 -8.78 -17.31 7.21
C ASN A 606 -8.86 -18.18 8.48
N MET A 607 -9.47 -17.66 9.55
CA MET A 607 -9.64 -18.42 10.79
C MET A 607 -10.67 -19.54 10.59
N VAL A 608 -10.21 -20.78 10.72
CA VAL A 608 -11.01 -22.00 10.51
C VAL A 608 -11.08 -22.92 11.74
N SER A 609 -10.15 -22.75 12.69
CA SER A 609 -10.08 -23.56 13.90
C SER A 609 -11.40 -23.47 14.67
N THR A 610 -11.96 -24.62 15.07
CA THR A 610 -13.17 -24.65 15.90
C THR A 610 -12.88 -24.43 17.38
N GLU A 611 -11.60 -24.52 17.79
CA GLU A 611 -11.18 -24.39 19.18
C GLU A 611 -11.38 -22.94 19.69
N PRO A 612 -12.17 -22.74 20.77
CA PRO A 612 -12.59 -21.42 21.26
C PRO A 612 -11.46 -20.43 21.51
N ASN A 613 -10.30 -20.88 22.01
CA ASN A 613 -9.19 -20.03 22.46
C ASN A 613 -7.97 -20.10 21.52
N SER A 614 -8.16 -20.62 20.30
CA SER A 614 -7.08 -20.81 19.33
C SER A 614 -6.43 -19.51 18.85
N PHE A 615 -7.11 -18.37 18.96
CA PHE A 615 -6.59 -17.07 18.52
C PHE A 615 -6.72 -15.97 19.57
N TRP A 616 -7.93 -15.78 20.12
CA TRP A 616 -8.19 -14.70 21.07
C TRP A 616 -9.14 -15.17 22.16
N SER A 617 -8.82 -14.78 23.39
CA SER A 617 -9.71 -14.88 24.54
C SER A 617 -9.42 -13.75 25.52
N ALA A 618 -10.45 -13.26 26.20
CA ALA A 618 -10.32 -12.28 27.25
C ALA A 618 -11.27 -12.58 28.41
N ALA A 619 -10.93 -12.08 29.60
CA ALA A 619 -11.73 -12.24 30.80
C ALA A 619 -12.20 -10.88 31.32
N THR A 620 -13.43 -10.86 31.79
CA THR A 620 -13.98 -9.75 32.58
C THR A 620 -13.45 -9.80 34.02
N LEU A 621 -13.56 -8.68 34.74
CA LEU A 621 -13.21 -8.62 36.17
C LEU A 621 -14.05 -9.58 37.02
N SER A 622 -15.26 -9.94 36.59
CA SER A 622 -16.11 -10.91 37.27
C SER A 622 -15.72 -12.38 36.99
N GLY A 623 -14.65 -12.64 36.25
CA GLY A 623 -14.15 -13.97 35.93
C GLY A 623 -14.86 -14.69 34.78
N ARG A 624 -15.81 -14.03 34.08
CA ARG A 624 -16.42 -14.55 32.84
C ARG A 624 -15.43 -14.37 31.69
N LYS A 625 -15.30 -15.39 30.84
CA LYS A 625 -14.38 -15.39 29.71
C LYS A 625 -15.14 -15.40 28.38
N TRP A 626 -14.57 -14.70 27.40
CA TRP A 626 -15.01 -14.67 26.02
C TRP A 626 -13.87 -15.15 25.13
N ALA A 627 -14.19 -15.84 24.05
CA ALA A 627 -13.20 -16.29 23.09
C ALA A 627 -13.79 -16.41 21.69
N VAL A 628 -12.93 -16.51 20.68
CA VAL A 628 -13.31 -16.53 19.27
C VAL A 628 -12.66 -17.72 18.57
N SER A 629 -13.45 -18.42 17.77
CA SER A 629 -12.99 -19.44 16.85
C SER A 629 -13.45 -19.13 15.40
N GLY A 630 -13.00 -19.94 14.44
CA GLY A 630 -13.49 -19.90 13.06
C GLY A 630 -14.95 -20.32 12.89
N SER A 631 -15.56 -20.95 13.91
CA SER A 631 -16.98 -21.28 13.92
C SER A 631 -17.85 -20.19 14.56
N GLY A 632 -17.30 -19.41 15.50
CA GLY A 632 -18.08 -18.34 16.13
C GLY A 632 -17.48 -17.77 17.41
N ILE A 633 -18.36 -17.21 18.22
CA ILE A 633 -18.08 -16.61 19.52
C ILE A 633 -18.42 -17.61 20.62
N HIS A 634 -17.53 -17.71 21.61
CA HIS A 634 -17.65 -18.61 22.75
C HIS A 634 -17.59 -17.84 24.05
N MET A 635 -18.31 -18.35 25.05
CA MET A 635 -18.33 -17.79 26.39
C MET A 635 -18.20 -18.90 27.44
N MET A 636 -17.52 -18.59 28.53
CA MET A 636 -17.40 -19.44 29.72
C MET A 636 -17.79 -18.61 30.94
N THR A 637 -18.83 -19.02 31.67
CA THR A 637 -19.25 -18.29 32.86
C THR A 637 -18.28 -18.53 34.02
N ALA A 638 -18.27 -17.60 34.98
CA ALA A 638 -17.37 -17.69 36.12
C ALA A 638 -17.63 -18.98 36.93
N GLY A 639 -16.58 -19.78 37.14
CA GLY A 639 -16.67 -21.05 37.87
C GLY A 639 -17.00 -22.28 37.00
N GLN A 640 -17.29 -22.10 35.71
CA GLN A 640 -17.38 -23.22 34.75
C GLN A 640 -16.02 -23.58 34.15
N SER A 641 -15.91 -24.81 33.66
CA SER A 641 -14.69 -25.34 33.00
C SER A 641 -14.84 -25.51 31.48
N GLU A 642 -16.04 -25.39 30.93
CA GLU A 642 -16.33 -25.63 29.52
C GLU A 642 -16.79 -24.36 28.79
N TRP A 643 -16.41 -24.25 27.52
CA TRP A 643 -16.84 -23.18 26.62
C TRP A 643 -18.21 -23.51 26.00
N SER A 644 -19.08 -22.52 25.89
CA SER A 644 -20.33 -22.62 25.13
C SER A 644 -20.29 -21.67 23.94
N MET A 645 -20.65 -22.15 22.74
CA MET A 645 -20.82 -21.29 21.57
C MET A 645 -22.09 -20.46 21.76
N VAL A 646 -21.96 -19.13 21.68
CA VAL A 646 -23.02 -18.16 21.96
C VAL A 646 -23.43 -17.35 20.74
N ALA A 647 -22.62 -17.37 19.68
CA ALA A 647 -22.95 -16.87 18.36
C ALA A 647 -22.12 -17.61 17.31
N SER A 648 -22.64 -17.77 16.10
CA SER A 648 -21.91 -18.30 14.95
C SER A 648 -21.68 -17.19 13.93
N TRP A 649 -20.59 -17.26 13.18
CA TRP A 649 -20.43 -16.41 12.01
C TRP A 649 -21.53 -16.74 11.00
N LYS A 650 -22.28 -15.72 10.54
CA LYS A 650 -23.16 -15.88 9.38
C LYS A 650 -22.26 -16.26 8.20
N CYS A 651 -22.26 -17.54 7.85
CA CYS A 651 -21.55 -17.99 6.66
C CYS A 651 -22.22 -17.33 5.46
N CYS A 652 -21.42 -16.79 4.55
CA CYS A 652 -21.94 -16.10 3.39
C CYS A 652 -22.66 -17.10 2.47
N GLY A 653 -23.98 -17.24 2.64
CA GLY A 653 -24.82 -18.19 1.93
C GLY A 653 -25.98 -18.70 2.80
N ASN A 654 -27.05 -17.90 2.79
CA ASN A 654 -28.33 -18.01 3.52
C ASN A 654 -28.28 -17.81 5.04
#